data_AF-A0A525I8A8-F1
#
_entry.id   AF-A0A525I8A8-F1
#
_cell.length_a   1.000
_cell.length_b   1.000
_cell.length_c   1.000
_cell.angle_alpha   90.00
_cell.angle_beta   90.00
_cell.angle_gamma   90.00
#
_symmetry.space_group_name_H-M   'P 1'
#
loop_
_entity.id
_entity.type
_entity.pdbx_description
1 polymer ?
#
loop_
_entity_poly.entity_id
_entity_poly.type
_entity_poly.pdbx_seq_one_letter_code
_entity_poly.pdbx_strand_id
1 'polypeptide(L)'
;MSFRPFTSESYSENDRLEAWRDVLRAVGLQPSAGSLVQTGHATASRRNAEGVVLARLAAGSQAVSPLSHGADDVPIVLLPVEDGVTLRTHAGHQIIANGHLILLPRKGDLSVAFQRDMRAVVLSVTSEAFHGRKMSRPVADEVRVLPPSGFTEVFSRTLETAARNIEILSDTEWAAVAQSLADLLPSFVRSPTAEAGGTATQAAILHRLCQTIERRLDDPDLTPARVAETEGISERYLQKLFEGSGSSFTHYLRERRLQRTSAELSNPAEAHYSISEIAYRNGFNDSAHFSRAFRHRFGLSPREFRQQEIERATVSAAAAGQRGWPQQALAQLRNYHPLAVAQKSAASKPADMAPCAEGEHRHHHLAVEAARVHWGYFSRSLAPQAEVNSGDTITIETLTQHASDDPARMIAGDAGAESVFGWTRHAKNVDRRGAGPMDASVYGRGAGEGFGVHICTGPVAVRDAQPGDVLEVRILDIVPRPSRNPEFEGQVFGSSVAAWWGYHYNELLAEPKPREAVTIYEIYFAEREGDHEKTPCARALYSYRWEPLADPFGVMHSTYDYPGVPVLPGSVKRRHQVLDGIRIPLRPHFGVIAVAPREVDFVDSIPPSYFGGNLDNWRLGKGSTVYLPVSVPGALLSVGDPHATQGDGELGGTAIECSMTGTFQLILHKKADLAGRVFADLTYPLIETETDWVLTGFSHPNYLAEFGAKGQSEVYATSSLDLAMKDAFRKMRRFLMNIKGLSEDEAIALMSAAVDFGVTQVVDGNWGVHAILSKRLFEKVPRP
;
A
#
# COMPACT_ATOMS: atom_id res chain seq x y z
N MET A 1 -21.68 22.31 6.95
CA MET A 1 -20.33 21.96 6.45
C MET A 1 -20.44 21.57 4.98
N SER A 2 -19.61 22.17 4.13
CA SER A 2 -19.57 21.91 2.67
C SER A 2 -18.84 20.59 2.34
N PHE A 3 -17.90 20.18 3.19
CA PHE A 3 -17.16 18.93 3.03
C PHE A 3 -18.00 17.72 3.45
N ARG A 4 -17.98 16.66 2.63
CA ARG A 4 -18.66 15.39 2.89
C ARG A 4 -17.73 14.21 2.52
N PRO A 5 -17.14 13.52 3.50
CA PRO A 5 -16.47 12.25 3.25
C PRO A 5 -17.50 11.13 3.09
N PHE A 6 -17.11 10.08 2.37
CA PHE A 6 -17.89 8.87 2.17
C PHE A 6 -16.96 7.66 2.23
N THR A 7 -17.41 6.62 2.90
CA THR A 7 -16.82 5.27 2.82
C THR A 7 -17.95 4.25 2.84
N SER A 8 -17.89 3.29 1.91
CA SER A 8 -18.84 2.17 1.83
C SER A 8 -18.92 1.38 3.13
N GLU A 9 -17.84 1.39 3.93
CA GLU A 9 -17.79 0.69 5.22
C GLU A 9 -18.77 1.25 6.26
N SER A 10 -19.29 2.47 6.05
CA SER A 10 -20.31 3.07 6.92
C SER A 10 -21.69 2.42 6.79
N TYR A 11 -21.90 1.61 5.75
CA TYR A 11 -23.18 1.06 5.33
C TYR A 11 -23.17 -0.47 5.34
N SER A 12 -24.34 -1.06 5.57
CA SER A 12 -24.57 -2.50 5.41
C SER A 12 -24.29 -2.95 3.97
N GLU A 13 -23.95 -4.23 3.75
CA GLU A 13 -23.73 -4.76 2.38
C GLU A 13 -24.88 -4.39 1.42
N ASN A 14 -26.13 -4.44 1.88
CA ASN A 14 -27.32 -4.16 1.05
C ASN A 14 -27.48 -2.68 0.69
N ASP A 15 -27.07 -1.77 1.58
CA ASP A 15 -27.26 -0.32 1.41
C ASP A 15 -26.09 0.36 0.67
N ARG A 16 -24.92 -0.29 0.62
CA ARG A 16 -23.69 0.25 0.02
C ARG A 16 -23.89 0.74 -1.41
N LEU A 17 -24.62 -0.02 -2.21
CA LEU A 17 -24.83 0.30 -3.63
C LEU A 17 -25.65 1.59 -3.80
N GLU A 18 -26.72 1.75 -3.02
CA GLU A 18 -27.56 2.94 -3.07
C GLU A 18 -26.81 4.16 -2.55
N ALA A 19 -26.09 4.02 -1.43
CA ALA A 19 -25.26 5.07 -0.89
C ALA A 19 -24.15 5.52 -1.87
N TRP A 20 -23.53 4.59 -2.60
CA TRP A 20 -22.57 4.91 -3.66
C TRP A 20 -23.23 5.62 -4.86
N ARG A 21 -24.44 5.22 -5.25
CA ARG A 21 -25.21 5.92 -6.30
C ARG A 21 -25.46 7.36 -5.91
N ASP A 22 -25.76 7.67 -4.65
CA ASP A 22 -25.94 9.04 -4.19
C ASP A 22 -24.65 9.88 -4.29
N VAL A 23 -23.49 9.28 -4.02
CA VAL A 23 -22.20 9.92 -4.23
C VAL A 23 -22.00 10.30 -5.70
N LEU A 24 -22.28 9.37 -6.62
CA LEU A 24 -22.17 9.62 -8.06
C LEU A 24 -23.16 10.70 -8.52
N ARG A 25 -24.43 10.64 -8.08
CA ARG A 25 -25.45 11.64 -8.43
C ARG A 25 -25.04 13.04 -8.00
N ALA A 26 -24.42 13.18 -6.83
CA ALA A 26 -23.95 14.47 -6.31
C ALA A 26 -22.89 15.14 -7.18
N VAL A 27 -22.19 14.38 -8.03
CA VAL A 27 -21.23 14.91 -9.02
C VAL A 27 -21.75 14.82 -10.46
N GLY A 28 -23.06 14.62 -10.64
CA GLY A 28 -23.68 14.52 -11.96
C GLY A 28 -23.34 13.24 -12.71
N LEU A 29 -22.95 12.17 -12.03
CA LEU A 29 -22.69 10.85 -12.62
C LEU A 29 -23.73 9.83 -12.15
N GLN A 30 -23.83 8.72 -12.87
CA GLN A 30 -24.62 7.54 -12.51
C GLN A 30 -23.94 6.28 -13.04
N PRO A 31 -24.20 5.09 -12.46
CA PRO A 31 -23.74 3.83 -13.06
C PRO A 31 -24.32 3.67 -14.47
N SER A 32 -23.52 3.20 -15.43
CA SER A 32 -23.99 2.94 -16.79
C SER A 32 -24.95 1.75 -16.84
N ALA A 33 -25.92 1.79 -17.75
CA ALA A 33 -26.90 0.71 -17.94
C ALA A 33 -26.20 -0.62 -18.26
N GLY A 34 -26.56 -1.69 -17.54
CA GLY A 34 -25.95 -3.02 -17.69
C GLY A 34 -24.58 -3.19 -17.04
N SER A 35 -24.00 -2.15 -16.42
CA SER A 35 -22.80 -2.29 -15.59
C SER A 35 -23.17 -2.97 -14.28
N LEU A 36 -22.60 -4.14 -14.01
CA LEU A 36 -22.53 -4.68 -12.66
C LEU A 36 -21.67 -3.69 -11.86
N VAL A 37 -22.27 -2.95 -10.93
CA VAL A 37 -21.48 -2.22 -9.93
C VAL A 37 -20.88 -3.32 -9.04
N GLN A 38 -19.58 -3.58 -9.19
CA GLN A 38 -18.91 -4.50 -8.29
C GLN A 38 -19.03 -3.97 -6.86
N THR A 39 -19.52 -4.82 -5.96
CA THR A 39 -19.73 -4.55 -4.53
C THR A 39 -18.40 -4.53 -3.77
N GLY A 40 -17.43 -3.77 -4.28
CA GLY A 40 -16.12 -3.54 -3.67
C GLY A 40 -16.13 -2.36 -2.71
N HIS A 41 -14.99 -2.15 -2.04
CA HIS A 41 -14.76 -0.99 -1.21
C HIS A 41 -14.81 0.30 -2.05
N ALA A 42 -15.49 1.34 -1.56
CA ALA A 42 -15.60 2.63 -2.22
C ALA A 42 -15.44 3.78 -1.23
N THR A 43 -14.64 4.78 -1.59
CA THR A 43 -14.46 6.02 -0.83
C THR A 43 -14.64 7.23 -1.73
N ALA A 44 -15.09 8.33 -1.13
CA ALA A 44 -15.12 9.62 -1.80
C ALA A 44 -14.88 10.75 -0.82
N SER A 45 -14.16 11.77 -1.25
CA SER A 45 -14.09 13.06 -0.57
C SER A 45 -14.67 14.11 -1.50
N ARG A 46 -15.76 14.77 -1.09
CA ARG A 46 -16.41 15.79 -1.92
C ARG A 46 -16.66 17.08 -1.15
N ARG A 47 -16.67 18.19 -1.88
CA ARG A 47 -17.03 19.50 -1.34
C ARG A 47 -17.77 20.32 -2.39
N ASN A 48 -18.74 21.08 -1.93
CA ASN A 48 -19.58 21.93 -2.77
C ASN A 48 -19.35 23.41 -2.46
N ALA A 49 -19.38 24.23 -3.51
CA ALA A 49 -19.54 25.68 -3.49
C ALA A 49 -20.68 26.03 -4.46
N GLU A 50 -21.05 27.32 -4.55
CA GLU A 50 -22.15 27.79 -5.40
C GLU A 50 -21.98 27.33 -6.86
N GLY A 51 -22.79 26.37 -7.28
CA GLY A 51 -22.73 25.73 -8.59
C GLY A 51 -21.50 24.86 -8.92
N VAL A 52 -20.59 24.60 -7.97
CA VAL A 52 -19.35 23.83 -8.20
C VAL A 52 -19.23 22.68 -7.21
N VAL A 53 -19.02 21.46 -7.70
CA VAL A 53 -18.73 20.28 -6.88
C VAL A 53 -17.43 19.65 -7.34
N LEU A 54 -16.49 19.46 -6.42
CA LEU A 54 -15.27 18.69 -6.64
C LEU A 54 -15.33 17.43 -5.80
N ALA A 55 -15.00 16.29 -6.41
CA ALA A 55 -14.86 15.04 -5.70
C ALA A 55 -13.63 14.26 -6.14
N ARG A 56 -12.97 13.61 -5.19
CA ARG A 56 -12.04 12.52 -5.44
C ARG A 56 -12.76 11.21 -5.16
N LEU A 57 -12.75 10.30 -6.12
CA LEU A 57 -13.47 9.03 -6.09
C LEU A 57 -12.51 7.85 -6.17
N ALA A 58 -12.71 6.87 -5.30
CA ALA A 58 -12.05 5.56 -5.35
C ALA A 58 -13.10 4.46 -5.18
N ALA A 59 -13.17 3.52 -6.11
CA ALA A 59 -14.06 2.36 -6.03
C ALA A 59 -13.53 1.20 -6.89
N GLY A 60 -14.16 0.03 -6.79
CA GLY A 60 -13.90 -1.08 -7.71
C GLY A 60 -14.23 -0.74 -9.17
N SER A 61 -13.86 -1.62 -10.09
CA SER A 61 -14.14 -1.48 -11.53
C SER A 61 -15.64 -1.29 -11.79
N GLN A 62 -15.96 -0.25 -12.56
CA GLN A 62 -17.33 0.09 -12.94
C GLN A 62 -17.35 0.99 -14.18
N ALA A 63 -18.52 1.08 -14.81
CA ALA A 63 -18.80 2.09 -15.82
C ALA A 63 -19.74 3.16 -15.29
N VAL A 64 -19.43 4.42 -15.59
CA VAL A 64 -20.23 5.59 -15.22
C VAL A 64 -20.66 6.37 -16.45
N SER A 65 -21.85 6.96 -16.39
CA SER A 65 -22.42 7.84 -17.40
C SER A 65 -22.81 9.17 -16.77
N PRO A 66 -22.79 10.28 -17.52
CA PRO A 66 -23.36 11.54 -17.06
C PRO A 66 -24.84 11.38 -16.70
N LEU A 67 -25.24 12.01 -15.62
CA LEU A 67 -26.62 12.17 -15.20
C LEU A 67 -27.14 13.48 -15.79
N SER A 68 -28.15 13.39 -16.64
CA SER A 68 -28.81 14.58 -17.20
C SER A 68 -29.49 15.37 -16.08
N HIS A 69 -29.16 16.66 -15.96
CA HIS A 69 -29.71 17.53 -14.92
C HIS A 69 -30.38 18.76 -15.55
N GLY A 70 -31.70 18.69 -15.73
CA GLY A 70 -32.52 19.82 -16.17
C GLY A 70 -32.00 20.52 -17.44
N ALA A 71 -31.97 21.85 -17.40
CA ALA A 71 -31.50 22.71 -18.50
C ALA A 71 -29.97 22.94 -18.48
N ASP A 72 -29.21 22.31 -17.58
CA ASP A 72 -27.78 22.53 -17.47
C ASP A 72 -26.99 21.82 -18.57
N ASP A 73 -26.19 22.59 -19.30
CA ASP A 73 -25.39 22.18 -20.45
C ASP A 73 -23.88 22.29 -20.20
N VAL A 74 -23.46 22.64 -18.98
CA VAL A 74 -22.05 22.72 -18.60
C VAL A 74 -21.47 21.30 -18.49
N PRO A 75 -20.35 20.98 -19.18
CA PRO A 75 -19.78 19.64 -19.15
C PRO A 75 -19.18 19.27 -17.79
N ILE A 76 -19.23 17.98 -17.46
CA ILE A 76 -18.55 17.41 -16.30
C ILE A 76 -17.11 17.14 -16.68
N VAL A 77 -16.17 17.61 -15.86
CA VAL A 77 -14.75 17.29 -16.04
C VAL A 77 -14.44 16.02 -15.27
N LEU A 78 -13.88 15.04 -15.96
CA LEU A 78 -13.41 13.77 -15.40
C LEU A 78 -11.91 13.61 -15.68
N LEU A 79 -11.13 13.41 -14.63
CA LEU A 79 -9.70 13.14 -14.70
C LEU A 79 -9.38 11.76 -14.12
N PRO A 80 -9.07 10.75 -14.95
CA PRO A 80 -8.54 9.47 -14.48
C PRO A 80 -7.11 9.65 -13.97
N VAL A 81 -6.87 9.28 -12.72
CA VAL A 81 -5.58 9.56 -12.03
C VAL A 81 -4.61 8.40 -12.12
N GLU A 82 -5.11 7.16 -12.24
CA GLU A 82 -4.29 5.97 -12.10
C GLU A 82 -4.19 5.12 -13.36
N ASP A 83 -5.31 4.58 -13.82
CA ASP A 83 -5.40 3.78 -15.03
C ASP A 83 -6.15 4.54 -16.14
N GLY A 84 -5.93 4.09 -17.37
CA GLY A 84 -6.73 4.56 -18.51
C GLY A 84 -8.18 4.09 -18.42
N VAL A 85 -9.06 4.77 -19.15
CA VAL A 85 -10.49 4.47 -19.23
C VAL A 85 -10.91 4.15 -20.64
N THR A 86 -11.98 3.40 -20.80
CA THR A 86 -12.63 3.19 -22.09
C THR A 86 -13.86 4.07 -22.19
N LEU A 87 -13.79 5.10 -23.04
CA LEU A 87 -14.94 5.91 -23.41
C LEU A 87 -15.74 5.18 -24.49
N ARG A 88 -17.04 5.02 -24.28
CA ARG A 88 -17.99 4.54 -25.29
C ARG A 88 -18.96 5.64 -25.63
N THR A 89 -19.13 5.91 -26.92
CA THR A 89 -20.09 6.86 -27.49
C THR A 89 -20.81 6.19 -28.66
N HIS A 90 -21.81 6.86 -29.24
CA HIS A 90 -22.44 6.39 -30.49
C HIS A 90 -21.44 6.19 -31.65
N ALA A 91 -20.29 6.89 -31.64
CA ALA A 91 -19.27 6.77 -32.68
C ALA A 91 -18.33 5.56 -32.51
N GLY A 92 -18.41 4.84 -31.38
CA GLY A 92 -17.57 3.68 -31.09
C GLY A 92 -16.96 3.71 -29.69
N HIS A 93 -15.90 2.93 -29.48
CA HIS A 93 -15.13 2.93 -28.23
C HIS A 93 -13.72 3.48 -28.44
N GLN A 94 -13.24 4.26 -27.49
CA GLN A 94 -11.90 4.85 -27.47
C GLN A 94 -11.23 4.55 -26.12
N ILE A 95 -9.98 4.10 -26.16
CA ILE A 95 -9.16 3.95 -24.95
C ILE A 95 -8.44 5.28 -24.69
N ILE A 96 -8.61 5.83 -23.49
CA ILE A 96 -8.01 7.09 -23.05
C ILE A 96 -6.99 6.76 -21.98
N ALA A 97 -5.74 7.19 -22.17
CA ALA A 97 -4.70 7.01 -21.15
C ALA A 97 -4.99 7.87 -19.90
N ASN A 98 -4.42 7.49 -18.76
CA ASN A 98 -4.48 8.31 -17.55
C ASN A 98 -3.90 9.71 -17.77
N GLY A 99 -4.26 10.66 -16.90
CA GLY A 99 -3.82 12.07 -16.99
C GLY A 99 -4.46 12.88 -18.13
N HIS A 100 -5.19 12.25 -19.06
CA HIS A 100 -6.00 12.98 -20.04
C HIS A 100 -7.26 13.53 -19.36
N LEU A 101 -7.52 14.83 -19.56
CA LEU A 101 -8.71 15.48 -19.04
C LEU A 101 -9.88 15.21 -20.00
N ILE A 102 -10.99 14.69 -19.48
CA ILE A 102 -12.17 14.34 -20.26
C ILE A 102 -13.30 15.30 -19.93
N LEU A 103 -13.80 16.04 -20.93
CA LEU A 103 -14.99 16.86 -20.82
C LEU A 103 -16.20 16.07 -21.31
N LEU A 104 -17.08 15.72 -20.38
CA LEU A 104 -18.26 14.90 -20.62
C LEU A 104 -19.51 15.80 -20.76
N PRO A 105 -20.20 15.79 -21.91
CA PRO A 105 -21.49 16.45 -22.03
C PRO A 105 -22.52 15.77 -21.10
N ARG A 106 -23.45 16.55 -20.53
CA ARG A 106 -24.52 16.03 -19.65
C ARG A 106 -25.66 15.32 -20.41
N LYS A 107 -25.64 15.43 -21.74
CA LYS A 107 -26.62 14.86 -22.66
C LYS A 107 -25.92 13.90 -23.62
N GLY A 108 -26.64 12.89 -24.08
CA GLY A 108 -26.15 11.88 -25.02
C GLY A 108 -25.93 10.51 -24.38
N ASP A 109 -25.90 9.47 -25.21
CA ASP A 109 -25.61 8.10 -24.78
C ASP A 109 -24.10 7.87 -24.78
N LEU A 110 -23.50 8.03 -23.59
CA LEU A 110 -22.07 7.82 -23.39
C LEU A 110 -21.79 7.14 -22.06
N SER A 111 -20.72 6.35 -22.02
CA SER A 111 -20.25 5.69 -20.79
C SER A 111 -18.73 5.73 -20.73
N VAL A 112 -18.19 5.94 -19.54
CA VAL A 112 -16.77 5.82 -19.23
C VAL A 112 -16.59 4.57 -18.37
N ALA A 113 -15.97 3.54 -18.94
CA ALA A 113 -15.69 2.29 -18.25
C ALA A 113 -14.25 2.28 -17.71
N PHE A 114 -14.11 2.09 -16.40
CA PHE A 114 -12.83 1.84 -15.75
C PHE A 114 -12.54 0.33 -15.83
N GLN A 115 -11.54 -0.07 -16.62
CA GLN A 115 -11.20 -1.50 -16.82
C GLN A 115 -10.61 -2.16 -15.57
N ARG A 116 -10.04 -1.33 -14.70
CA ARG A 116 -9.59 -1.67 -13.35
C ARG A 116 -10.39 -0.82 -12.36
N ASP A 117 -9.87 -0.69 -11.16
CA ASP A 117 -10.41 0.17 -10.13
C ASP A 117 -10.61 1.62 -10.61
N MET A 118 -11.75 2.19 -10.23
CA MET A 118 -12.08 3.57 -10.53
C MET A 118 -11.29 4.51 -9.62
N ARG A 119 -10.34 5.28 -10.18
CA ARG A 119 -9.64 6.37 -9.48
C ARG A 119 -9.72 7.64 -10.32
N ALA A 120 -10.54 8.57 -9.85
CA ALA A 120 -10.82 9.78 -10.62
C ALA A 120 -11.02 11.01 -9.75
N VAL A 121 -10.65 12.16 -10.30
CA VAL A 121 -11.12 13.46 -9.80
C VAL A 121 -12.22 13.95 -10.73
N VAL A 122 -13.35 14.34 -10.15
CA VAL A 122 -14.53 14.82 -10.86
C VAL A 122 -14.80 16.26 -10.46
N LEU A 123 -14.89 17.16 -11.43
CA LEU A 123 -15.37 18.51 -11.26
C LEU A 123 -16.68 18.66 -12.01
N SER A 124 -17.77 18.78 -11.26
CA SER A 124 -19.10 19.07 -11.78
C SER A 124 -19.39 20.55 -11.56
N VAL A 125 -19.44 21.30 -12.66
CA VAL A 125 -19.85 22.70 -12.69
C VAL A 125 -21.27 22.77 -13.24
N THR A 126 -22.04 23.71 -12.71
CA THR A 126 -23.39 24.05 -13.16
C THR A 126 -23.44 25.51 -13.59
N SER A 127 -24.50 25.86 -14.29
CA SER A 127 -24.81 27.22 -14.75
C SER A 127 -24.85 28.26 -13.63
N GLU A 128 -25.04 27.84 -12.38
CA GLU A 128 -25.03 28.69 -11.18
C GLU A 128 -23.66 29.33 -10.90
N ALA A 129 -22.58 28.62 -11.17
CA ALA A 129 -21.21 29.08 -10.95
C ALA A 129 -20.83 30.32 -11.79
N PHE A 130 -21.66 30.66 -12.78
CA PHE A 130 -21.45 31.76 -13.73
C PHE A 130 -22.46 32.90 -13.57
N HIS A 131 -23.40 32.84 -12.62
CA HIS A 131 -24.40 33.90 -12.44
C HIS A 131 -23.74 35.27 -12.17
N GLY A 132 -24.23 36.31 -12.85
CA GLY A 132 -23.73 37.69 -12.69
C GLY A 132 -22.39 38.00 -13.38
N ARG A 133 -21.79 37.07 -14.13
CA ARG A 133 -20.49 37.25 -14.78
C ARG A 133 -20.61 37.51 -16.29
N LYS A 134 -19.66 38.27 -16.85
CA LYS A 134 -19.54 38.55 -18.30
C LYS A 134 -18.92 37.40 -19.11
N MET A 135 -18.66 36.26 -18.48
CA MET A 135 -18.00 35.11 -19.13
C MET A 135 -19.01 34.23 -19.86
N SER A 136 -18.63 33.72 -21.03
CA SER A 136 -19.44 32.78 -21.80
C SER A 136 -19.49 31.42 -21.10
N ARG A 137 -20.69 30.84 -20.99
CA ARG A 137 -20.88 29.48 -20.45
C ARG A 137 -20.19 28.44 -21.36
N PRO A 138 -19.41 27.50 -20.81
CA PRO A 138 -18.85 26.41 -21.59
C PRO A 138 -19.96 25.42 -21.94
N VAL A 139 -20.32 25.34 -23.22
CA VAL A 139 -21.25 24.32 -23.74
C VAL A 139 -20.48 23.36 -24.64
N ALA A 140 -20.46 22.09 -24.28
CA ALA A 140 -19.86 21.04 -25.10
C ALA A 140 -20.97 20.07 -25.54
N ASP A 141 -21.20 19.98 -26.85
CA ASP A 141 -22.19 19.04 -27.42
C ASP A 141 -21.59 17.64 -27.63
N GLU A 142 -20.26 17.55 -27.70
CA GLU A 142 -19.51 16.31 -27.88
C GLU A 142 -18.43 16.14 -26.80
N VAL A 143 -18.04 14.88 -26.55
CA VAL A 143 -16.94 14.56 -25.62
C VAL A 143 -15.63 15.13 -26.15
N ARG A 144 -14.87 15.82 -25.29
CA ARG A 144 -13.51 16.25 -25.59
C ARG A 144 -12.50 15.56 -24.70
N VAL A 145 -11.44 15.02 -25.31
CA VAL A 145 -10.30 14.40 -24.62
C VAL A 145 -9.09 15.30 -24.82
N LEU A 146 -8.52 15.79 -23.72
CA LEU A 146 -7.45 16.79 -23.75
C LEU A 146 -6.17 16.15 -23.19
N PRO A 147 -5.05 16.16 -23.94
CA PRO A 147 -3.79 15.58 -23.48
C PRO A 147 -3.16 16.40 -22.35
N PRO A 148 -2.38 15.77 -21.44
CA PRO A 148 -1.70 16.44 -20.32
C PRO A 148 -0.52 17.30 -20.81
N SER A 149 -0.85 18.45 -21.41
CA SER A 149 0.14 19.36 -21.98
C SER A 149 -0.31 20.81 -21.85
N GLY A 150 0.66 21.72 -21.77
CA GLY A 150 0.42 23.16 -21.69
C GLY A 150 -0.56 23.53 -20.58
N PHE A 151 -1.64 24.21 -20.94
CA PHE A 151 -2.66 24.67 -20.00
C PHE A 151 -3.47 23.53 -19.36
N THR A 152 -3.68 22.41 -20.06
CA THR A 152 -4.39 21.24 -19.51
C THR A 152 -3.63 20.62 -18.34
N GLU A 153 -2.29 20.58 -18.39
CA GLU A 153 -1.47 20.08 -17.29
C GLU A 153 -1.60 20.98 -16.05
N VAL A 154 -1.54 22.31 -16.23
CA VAL A 154 -1.69 23.27 -15.12
C VAL A 154 -3.06 23.15 -14.45
N PHE A 155 -4.12 23.04 -15.25
CA PHE A 155 -5.48 22.86 -14.73
C PHE A 155 -5.64 21.51 -14.01
N SER A 156 -5.14 20.42 -14.60
CA SER A 156 -5.22 19.08 -14.01
C SER A 156 -4.45 19.00 -12.68
N ARG A 157 -3.26 19.61 -12.59
CA ARG A 157 -2.49 19.67 -11.34
C ARG A 157 -3.19 20.49 -10.26
N THR A 158 -3.79 21.61 -10.63
CA THR A 158 -4.60 22.43 -9.71
C THR A 158 -5.80 21.62 -9.21
N LEU A 159 -6.50 20.94 -10.11
CA LEU A 159 -7.65 20.09 -9.81
C LEU A 159 -7.29 18.95 -8.84
N GLU A 160 -6.23 18.20 -9.13
CA GLU A 160 -5.73 17.12 -8.26
C GLU A 160 -5.27 17.62 -6.89
N THR A 161 -4.60 18.78 -6.85
CA THR A 161 -4.08 19.36 -5.60
C THR A 161 -5.21 19.90 -4.74
N ALA A 162 -6.20 20.56 -5.34
CA ALA A 162 -7.42 20.97 -4.65
C ALA A 162 -8.19 19.77 -4.09
N ALA A 163 -8.33 18.70 -4.88
CA ALA A 163 -9.03 17.48 -4.47
C ALA A 163 -8.33 16.75 -3.31
N ARG A 164 -6.99 16.75 -3.27
CA ARG A 164 -6.20 16.19 -2.16
C ARG A 164 -6.34 16.98 -0.86
N ASN A 165 -6.42 18.32 -0.95
CA ASN A 165 -6.49 19.19 0.23
C ASN A 165 -7.92 19.59 0.60
N ILE A 166 -8.93 18.94 0.00
CA ILE A 166 -10.32 19.38 0.07
C ILE A 166 -10.91 19.40 1.49
N GLU A 167 -10.38 18.58 2.41
CA GLU A 167 -10.76 18.54 3.83
C GLU A 167 -10.12 19.69 4.64
N ILE A 168 -8.91 20.10 4.27
CA ILE A 168 -8.08 21.04 5.05
C ILE A 168 -8.43 22.50 4.73
N LEU A 169 -8.90 22.78 3.50
CA LEU A 169 -9.28 24.13 3.09
C LEU A 169 -10.39 24.69 4.01
N SER A 170 -10.31 25.96 4.40
CA SER A 170 -11.45 26.68 4.98
C SER A 170 -12.55 26.89 3.93
N ASP A 171 -13.78 27.23 4.37
CA ASP A 171 -14.89 27.47 3.43
C ASP A 171 -14.61 28.65 2.48
N THR A 172 -13.88 29.66 2.94
CA THR A 172 -13.47 30.82 2.12
C THR A 172 -12.39 30.46 1.11
N GLU A 173 -11.36 29.71 1.50
CA GLU A 173 -10.32 29.22 0.58
C GLU A 173 -10.92 28.27 -0.46
N TRP A 174 -11.81 27.37 -0.04
CA TRP A 174 -12.52 26.48 -0.94
C TRP A 174 -13.36 27.25 -1.97
N ALA A 175 -14.12 28.26 -1.56
CA ALA A 175 -14.91 29.08 -2.48
C ALA A 175 -14.02 29.76 -3.56
N ALA A 176 -12.84 30.27 -3.16
CA ALA A 176 -11.89 30.88 -4.09
C ALA A 176 -11.30 29.86 -5.08
N VAL A 177 -10.93 28.67 -4.61
CA VAL A 177 -10.41 27.58 -5.46
C VAL A 177 -11.49 27.07 -6.41
N ALA A 178 -12.69 26.81 -5.91
CA ALA A 178 -13.83 26.34 -6.69
C ALA A 178 -14.18 27.32 -7.82
N GLN A 179 -14.21 28.62 -7.50
CA GLN A 179 -14.46 29.65 -8.49
C GLN A 179 -13.34 29.73 -9.53
N SER A 180 -12.08 29.65 -9.11
CA SER A 180 -10.94 29.65 -10.04
C SER A 180 -11.03 28.48 -11.02
N LEU A 181 -11.38 27.28 -10.54
CA LEU A 181 -11.58 26.11 -11.41
C LEU A 181 -12.74 26.32 -12.40
N ALA A 182 -13.86 26.90 -11.95
CA ALA A 182 -15.00 27.21 -12.83
C ALA A 182 -14.64 28.25 -13.90
N ASP A 183 -13.89 29.30 -13.52
CA ASP A 183 -13.48 30.38 -14.42
C ASP A 183 -12.49 29.91 -15.50
N LEU A 184 -11.70 28.88 -15.23
CA LEU A 184 -10.76 28.31 -16.22
C LEU A 184 -11.44 27.36 -17.22
N LEU A 185 -12.61 26.81 -16.90
CA LEU A 185 -13.31 25.81 -17.72
C LEU A 185 -13.65 26.27 -19.15
N PRO A 186 -14.12 27.51 -19.40
CA PRO A 186 -14.44 28.00 -20.75
C PRO A 186 -13.27 27.94 -21.75
N SER A 187 -12.03 28.00 -21.26
CA SER A 187 -10.82 27.96 -22.09
C SER A 187 -10.67 26.64 -22.87
N PHE A 188 -11.30 25.55 -22.41
CA PHE A 188 -11.19 24.23 -23.03
C PHE A 188 -12.29 23.92 -24.05
N VAL A 189 -13.36 24.72 -24.07
CA VAL A 189 -14.53 24.50 -24.93
C VAL A 189 -14.49 25.36 -26.20
N ARG A 190 -13.75 26.47 -26.19
CA ARG A 190 -13.58 27.32 -27.38
C ARG A 190 -12.85 26.54 -28.49
N SER A 191 -13.44 26.55 -29.68
CA SER A 191 -12.81 25.97 -30.87
C SER A 191 -11.62 26.84 -31.28
N PRO A 192 -10.44 26.29 -31.60
CA PRO A 192 -9.41 27.07 -32.26
C PRO A 192 -9.94 27.47 -33.63
N THR A 193 -10.04 28.78 -33.87
CA THR A 193 -10.23 29.34 -35.21
C THR A 193 -9.18 28.76 -36.16
N ALA A 194 -9.64 28.39 -37.34
CA ALA A 194 -8.93 27.67 -38.39
C ALA A 194 -7.54 28.22 -38.73
N GLU A 195 -6.49 27.53 -38.28
CA GLU A 195 -5.15 27.51 -38.94
C GLU A 195 -4.41 26.15 -38.79
N ALA A 196 -5.09 25.07 -38.39
CA ALA A 196 -4.43 23.81 -38.03
C ALA A 196 -4.42 22.70 -39.10
N GLY A 197 -4.76 23.01 -40.36
CA GLY A 197 -4.70 22.01 -41.44
C GLY A 197 -3.27 21.62 -41.85
N GLY A 198 -2.28 22.50 -41.58
CA GLY A 198 -0.86 22.24 -41.88
C GLY A 198 -0.03 21.78 -40.68
N THR A 199 -0.38 22.19 -39.46
CA THR A 199 0.45 22.02 -38.27
C THR A 199 0.33 20.63 -37.64
N ALA A 200 -0.85 19.98 -37.68
CA ALA A 200 -1.02 18.64 -37.11
C ALA A 200 -0.19 17.57 -37.86
N THR A 201 -0.16 17.64 -39.19
CA THR A 201 0.67 16.75 -40.03
C THR A 201 2.16 17.03 -39.83
N GLN A 202 2.54 18.31 -39.74
CA GLN A 202 3.92 18.71 -39.45
C GLN A 202 4.39 18.29 -38.06
N ALA A 203 3.52 18.39 -37.05
CA ALA A 203 3.80 17.94 -35.68
C ALA A 203 3.90 16.42 -35.58
N ALA A 204 3.06 15.67 -36.31
CA ALA A 204 3.15 14.21 -36.38
C ALA A 204 4.45 13.74 -37.05
N ILE A 205 4.88 14.43 -38.12
CA ILE A 205 6.17 14.16 -38.78
C ILE A 205 7.32 14.52 -37.82
N LEU A 206 7.30 15.69 -37.19
CA LEU A 206 8.31 16.09 -36.21
C LEU A 206 8.40 15.10 -35.04
N HIS A 207 7.26 14.62 -34.52
CA HIS A 207 7.23 13.64 -33.45
C HIS A 207 7.88 12.31 -33.87
N ARG A 208 7.63 11.85 -35.10
CA ARG A 208 8.28 10.65 -35.66
C ARG A 208 9.79 10.85 -35.83
N LEU A 209 10.22 12.01 -36.33
CA LEU A 209 11.63 12.38 -36.44
C LEU A 209 12.31 12.35 -35.07
N CYS A 210 11.69 12.92 -34.04
CA CYS A 210 12.20 12.89 -32.67
C CYS A 210 12.31 11.44 -32.14
N GLN A 211 11.32 10.59 -32.37
CA GLN A 211 11.38 9.18 -31.97
C GLN A 211 12.52 8.42 -32.66
N THR A 212 12.77 8.69 -33.94
CA THR A 212 13.86 8.08 -34.69
C THR A 212 15.22 8.54 -34.18
N ILE A 213 15.33 9.81 -33.78
CA ILE A 213 16.52 10.34 -33.10
C ILE A 213 16.73 9.65 -31.75
N GLU A 214 15.69 9.51 -30.91
CA GLU A 214 15.78 8.84 -29.60
C GLU A 214 16.32 7.41 -29.70
N ARG A 215 15.91 6.67 -30.74
CA ARG A 215 16.34 5.28 -30.98
C ARG A 215 17.80 5.14 -31.43
N ARG A 216 18.44 6.23 -31.88
CA ARG A 216 19.81 6.23 -32.41
C ARG A 216 20.70 7.27 -31.74
N LEU A 217 20.41 7.63 -30.50
CA LEU A 217 21.22 8.61 -29.76
C LEU A 217 22.67 8.15 -29.57
N ASP A 218 22.90 6.84 -29.53
CA ASP A 218 24.19 6.16 -29.43
C ASP A 218 25.03 6.21 -30.72
N ASP A 219 24.41 6.48 -31.89
CA ASP A 219 25.12 6.55 -33.18
C ASP A 219 25.88 7.89 -33.34
N PRO A 220 27.23 7.91 -33.24
CA PRO A 220 27.98 9.15 -33.31
C PRO A 220 27.87 9.89 -34.65
N ASP A 221 27.55 9.18 -35.74
CA ASP A 221 27.50 9.70 -37.11
C ASP A 221 26.06 10.03 -37.57
N LEU A 222 25.13 10.24 -36.61
CA LEU A 222 23.75 10.61 -36.90
C LEU A 222 23.66 12.02 -37.49
N THR A 223 23.38 12.10 -38.79
CA THR A 223 23.23 13.37 -39.53
C THR A 223 21.77 13.65 -39.93
N PRO A 224 21.41 14.93 -40.16
CA PRO A 224 20.09 15.29 -40.69
C PRO A 224 19.73 14.53 -41.97
N ALA A 225 20.70 14.35 -42.88
CA ALA A 225 20.52 13.62 -44.13
C ALA A 225 20.11 12.16 -43.93
N ARG A 226 20.77 11.44 -43.02
CA ARG A 226 20.48 10.02 -42.71
C ARG A 226 19.10 9.83 -42.08
N VAL A 227 18.70 10.77 -41.20
CA VAL A 227 17.37 10.75 -40.58
C VAL A 227 16.29 11.08 -41.61
N ALA A 228 16.53 12.07 -42.48
CA ALA A 228 15.61 12.46 -43.54
C ALA A 228 15.39 11.33 -44.56
N GLU A 229 16.45 10.62 -44.96
CA GLU A 229 16.39 9.46 -45.85
C GLU A 229 15.57 8.31 -45.25
N THR A 230 15.81 7.98 -43.98
CA THR A 230 15.07 6.93 -43.26
C THR A 230 13.56 7.23 -43.21
N GLU A 231 13.21 8.51 -43.07
CA GLU A 231 11.82 8.96 -42.85
C GLU A 231 11.12 9.38 -44.16
N GLY A 232 11.80 9.24 -45.30
CA GLY A 232 11.25 9.53 -46.62
C GLY A 232 10.97 11.00 -46.89
N ILE A 233 11.69 11.91 -46.24
CA ILE A 233 11.55 13.37 -46.41
C ILE A 233 12.84 14.01 -46.90
N SER A 234 12.77 15.24 -47.43
CA SER A 234 13.99 15.99 -47.78
C SER A 234 14.67 16.55 -46.53
N GLU A 235 16.01 16.60 -46.53
CA GLU A 235 16.79 17.22 -45.46
C GLU A 235 16.38 18.69 -45.21
N ARG A 236 16.10 19.44 -46.29
CA ARG A 236 15.62 20.82 -46.22
C ARG A 236 14.27 20.93 -45.50
N TYR A 237 13.39 19.94 -45.66
CA TYR A 237 12.10 19.90 -44.98
C TYR A 237 12.27 19.53 -43.50
N LEU A 238 13.14 18.58 -43.16
CA LEU A 238 13.51 18.24 -41.78
C LEU A 238 14.04 19.47 -41.04
N GLN A 239 14.98 20.20 -41.62
CA GLN A 239 15.55 21.41 -41.00
C GLN A 239 14.47 22.47 -40.76
N LYS A 240 13.59 22.70 -41.74
CA LYS A 240 12.46 23.63 -41.61
C LYS A 240 11.48 23.23 -40.49
N LEU A 241 11.25 21.93 -40.26
CA LEU A 241 10.40 21.44 -39.17
C LEU A 241 11.03 21.73 -37.79
N PHE A 242 12.35 21.54 -37.64
CA PHE A 242 13.04 21.90 -36.39
C PHE A 242 13.05 23.41 -36.16
N GLU A 243 13.32 24.22 -37.20
CA GLU A 243 13.26 25.68 -37.11
C GLU A 243 11.87 26.18 -36.66
N GLY A 244 10.80 25.59 -37.20
CA GLY A 244 9.42 25.88 -36.81
C GLY A 244 9.09 25.51 -35.35
N SER A 245 9.87 24.62 -34.73
CA SER A 245 9.77 24.26 -33.31
C SER A 245 10.67 25.08 -32.39
N GLY A 246 11.39 26.07 -32.93
CA GLY A 246 12.32 26.92 -32.17
C GLY A 246 13.66 26.26 -31.84
N SER A 247 14.06 25.21 -32.57
CA SER A 247 15.35 24.53 -32.37
C SER A 247 16.03 24.18 -33.71
N SER A 248 17.22 23.61 -33.65
CA SER A 248 17.87 22.97 -34.81
C SER A 248 18.09 21.49 -34.52
N PHE A 249 18.16 20.66 -35.56
CA PHE A 249 18.41 19.22 -35.40
C PHE A 249 19.67 18.97 -34.54
N THR A 250 20.77 19.66 -34.83
CA THR A 250 22.04 19.50 -34.11
C THR A 250 21.92 19.94 -32.66
N HIS A 251 21.17 21.01 -32.39
CA HIS A 251 20.91 21.45 -31.02
C HIS A 251 20.05 20.43 -30.25
N TYR A 252 18.97 19.95 -30.87
CA TYR A 252 18.06 18.95 -30.30
C TYR A 252 18.79 17.64 -29.99
N LEU A 253 19.54 17.09 -30.96
CA LEU A 253 20.33 15.87 -30.79
C LEU A 253 21.33 16.01 -29.64
N ARG A 254 22.07 17.13 -29.60
CA ARG A 254 23.04 17.40 -28.53
C ARG A 254 22.36 17.48 -27.16
N GLU A 255 21.22 18.18 -27.06
CA GLU A 255 20.46 18.31 -25.81
C GLU A 255 19.97 16.94 -25.31
N ARG A 256 19.45 16.09 -26.20
CA ARG A 256 18.99 14.74 -25.83
C ARG A 256 20.12 13.81 -25.41
N ARG A 257 21.27 13.85 -26.09
CA ARG A 257 22.49 13.12 -25.67
C ARG A 257 22.97 13.58 -24.28
N LEU A 258 22.99 14.89 -24.03
CA LEU A 258 23.36 15.45 -22.72
C LEU A 258 22.40 15.03 -21.60
N GLN A 259 21.09 15.01 -21.87
CA GLN A 259 20.08 14.57 -20.91
C GLN A 259 20.20 13.07 -20.56
N ARG A 260 20.40 12.20 -21.56
CA ARG A 260 20.61 10.77 -21.34
C ARG A 260 21.90 10.50 -20.57
N THR A 261 22.97 11.20 -20.92
CA THR A 261 24.25 11.13 -20.20
C THR A 261 24.10 11.61 -18.75
N SER A 262 23.32 12.67 -18.50
CA SER A 262 23.05 13.15 -17.13
C SER A 262 22.28 12.11 -16.31
N ALA A 263 21.30 11.43 -16.89
CA ALA A 263 20.56 10.36 -16.21
C ALA A 263 21.48 9.18 -15.84
N GLU A 264 22.37 8.77 -16.74
CA GLU A 264 23.36 7.72 -16.47
C GLU A 264 24.42 8.18 -15.44
N LEU A 265 24.83 9.45 -15.44
CA LEU A 265 25.75 10.01 -14.44
C LEU A 265 25.14 10.14 -13.04
N SER A 266 23.82 10.30 -12.94
CA SER A 266 23.08 10.34 -11.67
C SER A 266 22.73 8.96 -11.13
N ASN A 267 22.88 7.89 -11.93
CA ASN A 267 22.50 6.53 -11.53
C ASN A 267 23.65 5.82 -10.79
N PRO A 268 23.49 5.43 -9.51
CA PRO A 268 24.51 4.70 -8.77
C PRO A 268 24.90 3.36 -9.40
N ALA A 269 23.98 2.68 -10.09
CA ALA A 269 24.25 1.40 -10.76
C ALA A 269 25.27 1.54 -11.91
N GLU A 270 25.36 2.71 -12.53
CA GLU A 270 26.30 3.01 -13.62
C GLU A 270 27.63 3.61 -13.12
N ALA A 271 27.84 3.69 -11.79
CA ALA A 271 29.02 4.33 -11.20
C ALA A 271 30.35 3.66 -11.60
N HIS A 272 30.31 2.38 -11.99
CA HIS A 272 31.44 1.61 -12.46
C HIS A 272 31.93 2.02 -13.87
N TYR A 273 31.12 2.73 -14.66
CA TYR A 273 31.56 3.28 -15.95
C TYR A 273 32.25 4.63 -15.77
N SER A 274 33.36 4.82 -16.48
CA SER A 274 34.02 6.12 -16.57
C SER A 274 33.15 7.15 -17.29
N ILE A 275 33.32 8.42 -16.96
CA ILE A 275 32.59 9.53 -17.60
C ILE A 275 32.76 9.51 -19.13
N SER A 276 33.96 9.16 -19.60
CA SER A 276 34.26 9.05 -21.03
C SER A 276 33.51 7.89 -21.69
N GLU A 277 33.43 6.71 -21.05
CA GLU A 277 32.64 5.58 -21.57
C GLU A 277 31.15 5.92 -21.67
N ILE A 278 30.59 6.58 -20.66
CA ILE A 278 29.20 7.04 -20.70
C ILE A 278 29.00 8.03 -21.86
N ALA A 279 29.91 8.99 -22.04
CA ALA A 279 29.83 9.93 -23.16
C ALA A 279 29.87 9.23 -24.53
N TYR A 280 30.78 8.27 -24.72
CA TYR A 280 30.89 7.52 -25.97
C TYR A 280 29.65 6.65 -26.25
N ARG A 281 29.10 5.97 -25.23
CA ARG A 281 27.85 5.19 -25.33
C ARG A 281 26.64 6.05 -25.71
N ASN A 282 26.70 7.33 -25.40
CA ASN A 282 25.67 8.31 -25.73
C ASN A 282 25.96 9.10 -27.03
N GLY A 283 26.89 8.62 -27.86
CA GLY A 283 27.15 9.15 -29.21
C GLY A 283 28.00 10.43 -29.25
N PHE A 284 28.76 10.75 -28.20
CA PHE A 284 29.79 11.80 -28.28
C PHE A 284 31.11 11.22 -28.77
N ASN A 285 31.75 11.85 -29.76
CA ASN A 285 33.06 11.41 -30.30
C ASN A 285 34.28 12.01 -29.60
N ASP A 286 34.08 13.00 -28.74
CA ASP A 286 35.16 13.74 -28.10
C ASP A 286 34.79 14.08 -26.66
N SER A 287 35.57 13.57 -25.71
CA SER A 287 35.33 13.71 -24.27
C SER A 287 35.53 15.15 -23.76
N ALA A 288 36.40 15.94 -24.40
CA ALA A 288 36.65 17.32 -24.04
C ALA A 288 35.51 18.24 -24.51
N HIS A 289 35.00 18.01 -25.72
CA HIS A 289 33.82 18.66 -26.27
C HIS A 289 32.57 18.32 -25.46
N PHE A 290 32.38 17.04 -25.11
CA PHE A 290 31.33 16.61 -24.19
C PHE A 290 31.40 17.35 -22.86
N SER A 291 32.56 17.36 -22.21
CA SER A 291 32.72 17.97 -20.89
C SER A 291 32.41 19.48 -20.91
N ARG A 292 32.80 20.20 -21.97
CA ARG A 292 32.44 21.62 -22.17
C ARG A 292 30.94 21.80 -22.38
N ALA A 293 30.33 20.99 -23.24
CA ALA A 293 28.89 21.07 -23.53
C ALA A 293 28.04 20.74 -22.30
N PHE A 294 28.43 19.72 -21.53
CA PHE A 294 27.79 19.33 -20.29
C PHE A 294 27.88 20.43 -19.24
N ARG A 295 29.07 21.01 -19.03
CA ARG A 295 29.25 22.13 -18.09
C ARG A 295 28.46 23.37 -18.50
N HIS A 296 28.43 23.69 -19.79
CA HIS A 296 27.61 24.81 -20.28
C HIS A 296 26.11 24.60 -20.00
N ARG A 297 25.63 23.35 -20.04
CA ARG A 297 24.20 23.02 -19.88
C ARG A 297 23.75 22.86 -18.44
N PHE A 298 24.57 22.25 -17.59
CA PHE A 298 24.23 21.89 -16.21
C PHE A 298 24.96 22.72 -15.15
N GLY A 299 25.85 23.64 -15.56
CA GLY A 299 26.62 24.49 -14.65
C GLY A 299 27.81 23.80 -13.96
N LEU A 300 27.86 22.47 -13.99
CA LEU A 300 28.88 21.63 -13.33
C LEU A 300 29.61 20.76 -14.35
N SER A 301 30.88 20.40 -14.07
CA SER A 301 31.54 19.36 -14.86
C SER A 301 30.87 18.00 -14.62
N PRO A 302 30.91 17.05 -15.57
CA PRO A 302 30.32 15.72 -15.41
C PRO A 302 30.78 14.98 -14.13
N ARG A 303 32.03 15.22 -13.69
CA ARG A 303 32.60 14.64 -12.48
C ARG A 303 32.01 15.27 -11.22
N GLU A 304 31.93 16.59 -11.17
CA GLU A 304 31.31 17.32 -10.06
C GLU A 304 29.82 16.99 -9.96
N PHE A 305 29.13 16.87 -11.10
CA PHE A 305 27.73 16.50 -11.17
C PHE A 305 27.49 15.09 -10.59
N ARG A 306 28.28 14.08 -11.00
CA ARG A 306 28.20 12.73 -10.44
C ARG A 306 28.49 12.72 -8.94
N GLN A 307 29.53 13.42 -8.50
CA GLN A 307 29.91 13.49 -7.09
C GLN A 307 28.82 14.16 -6.25
N GLN A 308 28.24 15.25 -6.74
CA GLN A 308 27.16 15.96 -6.06
C GLN A 308 25.89 15.11 -5.95
N GLU A 309 25.55 14.32 -6.99
CA GLU A 309 24.38 13.43 -6.94
C GLU A 309 24.62 12.21 -6.03
N ILE A 310 25.87 11.70 -5.94
CA ILE A 310 26.25 10.71 -4.92
C ILE A 310 26.14 11.29 -3.51
N GLU A 311 26.62 12.52 -3.29
CA GLU A 311 26.52 13.24 -2.01
C GLU A 311 25.07 13.56 -1.66
N ARG A 312 24.23 13.93 -2.63
CA ARG A 312 22.79 14.09 -2.46
C ARG A 312 22.10 12.77 -2.12
N ALA A 313 22.48 11.67 -2.76
CA ALA A 313 21.94 10.35 -2.46
C ALA A 313 22.33 9.90 -1.05
N THR A 314 23.56 10.18 -0.60
CA THR A 314 24.00 9.89 0.78
C THR A 314 23.35 10.80 1.81
N VAL A 315 23.15 12.09 1.52
CA VAL A 315 22.40 13.02 2.38
C VAL A 315 20.90 12.72 2.37
N SER A 316 20.34 12.21 1.27
CA SER A 316 18.96 11.71 1.19
C SER A 316 18.79 10.35 1.88
N ALA A 317 19.84 9.53 1.97
CA ALA A 317 19.87 8.33 2.81
C ALA A 317 19.95 8.70 4.30
N ALA A 318 20.59 9.82 4.66
CA ALA A 318 20.47 10.39 6.01
C ALA A 318 19.07 11.01 6.29
N ALA A 319 18.28 11.26 5.23
CA ALA A 319 16.86 11.63 5.32
C ALA A 319 15.91 10.40 5.27
N ALA A 320 16.41 9.17 5.46
CA ALA A 320 15.67 7.91 5.39
C ALA A 320 14.76 7.64 6.61
N GLY A 321 13.95 8.63 7.00
CA GLY A 321 12.92 8.51 8.04
C GLY A 321 11.52 8.22 7.51
N GLN A 322 11.37 7.58 6.34
CA GLN A 322 10.06 7.26 5.76
C GLN A 322 9.91 5.76 5.52
N ARG A 323 8.86 5.17 6.10
CA ARG A 323 8.37 3.82 5.77
C ARG A 323 7.55 3.85 4.47
N GLY A 324 7.50 2.72 3.78
CA GLY A 324 6.79 2.56 2.51
C GLY A 324 7.61 2.92 1.28
N TRP A 325 7.04 2.68 0.11
CA TRP A 325 7.76 2.87 -1.16
C TRP A 325 7.95 4.37 -1.48
N PRO A 326 9.13 4.81 -1.96
CA PRO A 326 9.27 6.15 -2.52
C PRO A 326 8.34 6.36 -3.72
N GLN A 327 7.64 7.51 -3.76
CA GLN A 327 6.72 7.82 -4.87
C GLN A 327 7.42 7.78 -6.24
N GLN A 328 8.71 8.14 -6.31
CA GLN A 328 9.50 8.10 -7.54
C GLN A 328 9.82 6.66 -7.98
N ALA A 329 10.08 5.74 -7.03
CA ALA A 329 10.32 4.32 -7.32
C ALA A 329 9.05 3.63 -7.84
N LEU A 330 7.88 3.95 -7.25
CA LEU A 330 6.58 3.48 -7.75
C LEU A 330 6.32 3.95 -9.20
N ALA A 331 6.75 5.16 -9.56
CA ALA A 331 6.61 5.67 -10.92
C ALA A 331 7.54 4.95 -11.92
N GLN A 332 8.72 4.49 -11.49
CA GLN A 332 9.68 3.76 -12.33
C GLN A 332 9.28 2.30 -12.54
N LEU A 333 8.74 1.62 -11.52
CA LEU A 333 8.17 0.27 -11.65
C LEU A 333 7.09 0.17 -12.72
N ARG A 334 6.33 1.26 -12.94
CA ARG A 334 5.33 1.34 -14.02
C ARG A 334 5.93 1.29 -15.42
N ASN A 335 7.20 1.68 -15.59
CA ASN A 335 7.87 1.67 -16.89
C ASN A 335 8.51 0.30 -17.21
N TYR A 336 8.66 -0.57 -16.21
CA TYR A 336 9.09 -1.95 -16.40
C TYR A 336 7.89 -2.88 -16.54
N HIS A 337 7.45 -3.08 -17.78
CA HIS A 337 6.60 -4.21 -18.14
C HIS A 337 7.49 -5.41 -18.48
N PRO A 338 7.43 -6.54 -17.77
CA PRO A 338 7.79 -7.81 -18.35
C PRO A 338 6.70 -8.18 -19.36
N LEU A 339 7.07 -8.20 -20.64
CA LEU A 339 6.28 -8.83 -21.70
C LEU A 339 6.20 -10.34 -21.43
N ALA A 340 4.96 -10.85 -21.41
CA ALA A 340 4.54 -12.25 -21.56
C ALA A 340 4.93 -13.27 -20.47
N VAL A 341 3.91 -13.84 -19.81
CA VAL A 341 3.55 -15.25 -20.02
C VAL A 341 2.02 -15.38 -20.04
N ALA A 342 1.48 -15.59 -21.24
CA ALA A 342 0.23 -16.32 -21.40
C ALA A 342 0.60 -17.78 -21.65
N GLN A 343 0.04 -18.73 -20.87
CA GLN A 343 -0.83 -19.77 -21.42
C GLN A 343 -1.35 -20.78 -20.37
N LYS A 344 -2.68 -20.98 -20.47
CA LYS A 344 -3.49 -22.18 -20.22
C LYS A 344 -3.74 -22.58 -18.75
N SER A 345 -4.84 -22.06 -18.21
CA SER A 345 -5.66 -22.82 -17.28
C SER A 345 -6.32 -23.98 -18.03
N ALA A 346 -6.09 -25.20 -17.57
CA ALA A 346 -6.99 -26.30 -17.88
C ALA A 346 -8.20 -26.14 -16.96
N ALA A 347 -9.36 -25.86 -17.54
CA ALA A 347 -10.62 -25.97 -16.83
C ALA A 347 -10.80 -27.44 -16.39
N SER A 348 -10.74 -27.70 -15.08
CA SER A 348 -11.21 -28.97 -14.53
C SER A 348 -12.73 -29.00 -14.63
N LYS A 349 -13.25 -30.10 -15.19
CA LYS A 349 -14.70 -30.37 -15.26
C LYS A 349 -15.30 -30.43 -13.84
N PRO A 350 -16.61 -30.14 -13.69
CA PRO A 350 -17.28 -30.32 -12.41
C PRO A 350 -17.25 -31.81 -12.06
N ALA A 351 -16.62 -32.16 -10.95
CA ALA A 351 -16.76 -33.48 -10.36
C ALA A 351 -18.12 -33.55 -9.68
N ASP A 352 -18.86 -34.62 -9.94
CA ASP A 352 -20.16 -34.91 -9.35
C ASP A 352 -20.14 -34.77 -7.82
N MET A 353 -21.11 -34.03 -7.30
CA MET A 353 -21.36 -33.90 -5.86
C MET A 353 -21.81 -35.26 -5.29
N ALA A 354 -20.89 -35.95 -4.63
CA ALA A 354 -21.22 -36.95 -3.63
C ALA A 354 -21.31 -36.27 -2.25
N PRO A 355 -22.26 -36.68 -1.37
CA PRO A 355 -22.35 -36.11 -0.04
C PRO A 355 -21.06 -36.39 0.75
N CYS A 356 -20.51 -35.36 1.39
CA CYS A 356 -19.42 -35.53 2.36
C CYS A 356 -19.86 -36.52 3.45
N ALA A 357 -19.20 -37.68 3.50
CA ALA A 357 -19.23 -38.54 4.66
C ALA A 357 -18.56 -37.79 5.83
N GLU A 358 -19.16 -37.87 7.02
CA GLU A 358 -18.59 -37.39 8.29
C GLU A 358 -17.22 -38.07 8.49
N GLY A 359 -16.14 -37.35 8.16
CA GLY A 359 -14.76 -37.82 8.25
C GLY A 359 -14.05 -37.17 9.42
N GLU A 360 -13.25 -37.97 10.15
CA GLU A 360 -12.38 -37.51 11.25
C GLU A 360 -11.62 -36.23 10.89
N HIS A 361 -11.74 -35.20 11.73
CA HIS A 361 -10.95 -33.97 11.64
C HIS A 361 -9.46 -34.30 11.71
N ARG A 362 -8.68 -33.83 10.73
CA ARG A 362 -7.24 -34.11 10.66
C ARG A 362 -6.43 -33.04 11.38
N HIS A 363 -5.27 -33.44 11.88
CA HIS A 363 -4.28 -32.53 12.44
C HIS A 363 -3.09 -32.42 11.47
N HIS A 364 -2.69 -31.19 11.16
CA HIS A 364 -1.56 -30.86 10.29
C HIS A 364 -0.45 -30.19 11.10
N HIS A 365 0.80 -30.29 10.65
CA HIS A 365 1.94 -29.59 11.28
C HIS A 365 2.75 -28.88 10.20
N LEU A 366 2.90 -27.56 10.35
CA LEU A 366 3.73 -26.71 9.50
C LEU A 366 4.93 -26.18 10.31
N ALA A 367 6.05 -26.90 10.19
CA ALA A 367 7.31 -26.53 10.84
C ALA A 367 7.93 -25.30 10.16
N VAL A 368 8.72 -24.55 10.91
CA VAL A 368 9.40 -23.35 10.40
C VAL A 368 10.73 -23.73 9.75
N GLU A 369 10.88 -23.37 8.47
CA GLU A 369 12.11 -23.54 7.68
C GLU A 369 12.09 -22.54 6.52
N ALA A 370 13.26 -22.24 5.93
CA ALA A 370 13.39 -21.23 4.87
C ALA A 370 12.44 -21.44 3.69
N ALA A 371 12.10 -22.68 3.34
CA ALA A 371 11.23 -23.02 2.22
C ALA A 371 9.73 -22.80 2.50
N ARG A 372 9.35 -22.69 3.78
CA ARG A 372 7.93 -22.62 4.23
C ARG A 372 7.53 -21.28 4.81
N VAL A 373 8.47 -20.33 4.79
CA VAL A 373 8.23 -18.96 5.22
C VAL A 373 8.37 -18.02 4.04
N HIS A 374 7.65 -16.91 4.11
CA HIS A 374 7.91 -15.73 3.32
C HIS A 374 8.15 -14.57 4.29
N TRP A 375 9.05 -13.66 3.93
CA TRP A 375 9.54 -12.64 4.86
C TRP A 375 9.18 -11.26 4.35
N GLY A 376 8.30 -10.57 5.08
CA GLY A 376 8.00 -9.17 4.88
C GLY A 376 6.94 -8.87 3.82
N TYR A 377 6.17 -9.86 3.36
CA TYR A 377 5.07 -9.58 2.44
C TYR A 377 3.91 -10.58 2.56
N PHE A 378 2.77 -10.28 1.97
CA PHE A 378 1.75 -11.25 1.60
C PHE A 378 1.65 -11.30 0.08
N SER A 379 1.32 -12.48 -0.47
CA SER A 379 1.02 -12.58 -1.90
C SER A 379 0.03 -13.69 -2.22
N ARG A 380 -0.92 -13.34 -3.09
CA ARG A 380 -1.92 -14.27 -3.64
C ARG A 380 -1.33 -15.26 -4.65
N SER A 381 -0.10 -15.03 -5.10
CA SER A 381 0.61 -15.87 -6.06
C SER A 381 1.55 -16.88 -5.39
N LEU A 382 1.67 -16.85 -4.06
CA LEU A 382 2.45 -17.83 -3.31
C LEU A 382 1.80 -19.22 -3.39
N ALA A 383 2.64 -20.23 -3.64
CA ALA A 383 2.21 -21.62 -3.56
C ALA A 383 1.89 -21.99 -2.10
N PRO A 384 0.72 -22.60 -1.82
CA PRO A 384 0.40 -23.09 -0.49
C PRO A 384 1.42 -24.12 0.00
N GLN A 385 1.84 -23.99 1.26
CA GLN A 385 2.74 -24.93 1.95
C GLN A 385 1.98 -26.10 2.57
N ALA A 386 0.66 -25.92 2.78
CA ALA A 386 -0.27 -26.95 3.20
C ALA A 386 -1.67 -26.64 2.65
N GLU A 387 -2.49 -27.67 2.48
CA GLU A 387 -3.92 -27.54 2.19
C GLU A 387 -4.70 -28.28 3.28
N VAL A 388 -5.70 -27.63 3.88
CA VAL A 388 -6.54 -28.20 4.93
C VAL A 388 -8.02 -28.16 4.55
N ASN A 389 -8.82 -29.03 5.17
CA ASN A 389 -10.28 -28.94 5.07
C ASN A 389 -10.84 -28.06 6.20
N SER A 390 -12.04 -27.52 6.00
CA SER A 390 -12.79 -26.85 7.07
C SER A 390 -12.99 -27.79 8.26
N GLY A 391 -12.68 -27.31 9.47
CA GLY A 391 -12.73 -28.05 10.73
C GLY A 391 -11.42 -28.71 11.15
N ASP A 392 -10.44 -28.85 10.24
CA ASP A 392 -9.12 -29.40 10.56
C ASP A 392 -8.37 -28.50 11.56
N THR A 393 -7.42 -29.12 12.28
CA THR A 393 -6.47 -28.40 13.13
C THR A 393 -5.09 -28.36 12.51
N ILE A 394 -4.33 -27.32 12.79
CA ILE A 394 -2.96 -27.16 12.29
C ILE A 394 -2.06 -26.52 13.35
N THR A 395 -0.92 -27.14 13.62
CA THR A 395 0.16 -26.50 14.38
C THR A 395 1.09 -25.77 13.43
N ILE A 396 1.34 -24.49 13.67
CA ILE A 396 2.21 -23.63 12.86
C ILE A 396 3.32 -23.08 13.76
N GLU A 397 4.56 -23.40 13.42
CA GLU A 397 5.73 -22.82 14.07
C GLU A 397 6.04 -21.45 13.46
N THR A 398 6.35 -20.46 14.30
CA THR A 398 6.71 -19.10 13.87
C THR A 398 8.03 -18.67 14.52
N LEU A 399 8.71 -17.74 13.86
CA LEU A 399 9.90 -17.09 14.37
C LEU A 399 9.65 -15.58 14.42
N THR A 400 10.14 -14.92 15.46
CA THR A 400 10.27 -13.46 15.41
C THR A 400 11.41 -13.06 14.48
N GLN A 401 11.19 -12.02 13.67
CA GLN A 401 12.21 -11.38 12.84
C GLN A 401 13.38 -10.80 13.64
N HIS A 402 13.19 -10.57 14.95
CA HIS A 402 14.18 -9.99 15.85
C HIS A 402 15.13 -11.03 16.49
N ALA A 403 15.03 -12.31 16.14
CA ALA A 403 15.92 -13.34 16.68
C ALA A 403 17.42 -13.05 16.40
N SER A 404 17.72 -12.26 15.35
CA SER A 404 19.09 -11.86 15.00
C SER A 404 19.69 -10.79 15.91
N ASP A 405 18.91 -10.22 16.83
CA ASP A 405 19.37 -9.24 17.84
C ASP A 405 20.28 -9.90 18.91
N ASP A 406 20.07 -11.19 19.16
CA ASP A 406 21.02 -12.01 19.91
C ASP A 406 21.02 -13.46 19.37
N PRO A 407 21.74 -13.72 18.26
CA PRO A 407 21.71 -15.02 17.58
C PRO A 407 22.11 -16.18 18.48
N ALA A 408 22.96 -15.94 19.48
CA ALA A 408 23.36 -16.97 20.44
C ALA A 408 22.18 -17.49 21.27
N ARG A 409 21.23 -16.64 21.64
CA ARG A 409 20.07 -17.02 22.46
C ARG A 409 18.90 -17.52 21.62
N MET A 410 18.65 -16.90 20.47
CA MET A 410 17.40 -17.08 19.71
C MET A 410 17.56 -17.85 18.40
N ILE A 411 18.78 -18.18 17.95
CA ILE A 411 19.04 -18.88 16.68
C ILE A 411 19.94 -20.11 16.86
N ALA A 412 21.07 -19.96 17.56
CA ALA A 412 22.11 -21.01 17.62
C ALA A 412 21.57 -22.34 18.17
N GLY A 413 21.83 -23.44 17.46
CA GLY A 413 21.38 -24.77 17.81
C GLY A 413 19.94 -25.09 17.39
N ASP A 414 19.18 -24.11 16.90
CA ASP A 414 17.82 -24.29 16.42
C ASP A 414 17.81 -24.42 14.89
N ALA A 415 17.65 -25.64 14.38
CA ALA A 415 17.71 -25.92 12.95
C ALA A 415 16.68 -25.12 12.11
N GLY A 416 15.50 -24.84 12.66
CA GLY A 416 14.48 -24.05 11.97
C GLY A 416 14.87 -22.57 11.88
N ALA A 417 15.37 -22.01 12.99
CA ALA A 417 15.88 -20.64 13.01
C ALA A 417 17.14 -20.49 12.15
N GLU A 418 18.10 -21.40 12.25
CA GLU A 418 19.32 -21.41 11.42
C GLU A 418 19.00 -21.54 9.93
N SER A 419 17.98 -22.33 9.57
CA SER A 419 17.49 -22.41 8.19
C SER A 419 17.01 -21.06 7.68
N VAL A 420 16.17 -20.35 8.44
CA VAL A 420 15.57 -19.06 8.02
C VAL A 420 16.58 -17.91 8.06
N PHE A 421 17.36 -17.81 9.14
CA PHE A 421 18.31 -16.71 9.37
C PHE A 421 19.68 -16.92 8.71
N GLY A 422 19.93 -18.10 8.12
CA GLY A 422 21.18 -18.44 7.45
C GLY A 422 21.62 -17.36 6.47
N TRP A 423 22.65 -16.61 6.85
CA TRP A 423 23.20 -15.51 6.08
C TRP A 423 24.72 -15.47 6.23
N THR A 424 25.41 -15.71 5.12
CA THR A 424 26.86 -15.68 4.99
C THR A 424 27.27 -14.64 3.96
N ARG A 425 28.56 -14.41 3.81
CA ARG A 425 29.10 -13.52 2.76
C ARG A 425 28.75 -13.91 1.32
N HIS A 426 28.26 -15.14 1.10
CA HIS A 426 28.03 -15.70 -0.23
C HIS A 426 26.57 -16.03 -0.52
N ALA A 427 25.76 -16.22 0.52
CA ALA A 427 24.40 -16.70 0.37
C ALA A 427 23.55 -16.29 1.57
N LYS A 428 22.25 -16.12 1.30
CA LYS A 428 21.21 -15.83 2.26
C LYS A 428 20.02 -16.73 1.97
N ASN A 429 19.62 -17.55 2.93
CA ASN A 429 18.65 -18.62 2.71
C ASN A 429 17.25 -18.08 2.37
N VAL A 430 16.84 -17.02 3.08
CA VAL A 430 15.65 -16.23 2.74
C VAL A 430 16.11 -14.85 2.29
N ASP A 431 16.34 -14.73 0.98
CA ASP A 431 16.94 -13.54 0.39
C ASP A 431 15.99 -12.34 0.39
N ARG A 432 14.81 -12.51 -0.21
CA ARG A 432 13.74 -11.50 -0.18
C ARG A 432 13.27 -11.27 1.26
N ARG A 433 13.41 -10.04 1.75
CA ARG A 433 12.79 -9.55 2.98
C ARG A 433 12.08 -8.23 2.71
N GLY A 434 10.78 -8.31 2.49
CA GLY A 434 9.91 -7.19 2.10
C GLY A 434 9.28 -7.35 0.70
N ALA A 435 8.26 -6.55 0.47
CA ALA A 435 7.54 -6.43 -0.80
C ALA A 435 8.32 -5.67 -1.89
N GLY A 436 9.48 -5.09 -1.56
CA GLY A 436 10.35 -4.31 -2.45
C GLY A 436 10.96 -5.08 -3.64
N PRO A 437 11.74 -4.41 -4.49
CA PRO A 437 12.42 -5.07 -5.60
C PRO A 437 13.56 -5.99 -5.12
N MET A 438 13.90 -7.01 -5.92
CA MET A 438 14.95 -7.97 -5.57
C MET A 438 16.36 -7.39 -5.69
N ASP A 439 16.55 -6.42 -6.58
CA ASP A 439 17.86 -5.84 -6.90
C ASP A 439 18.27 -4.69 -5.97
N ALA A 440 17.48 -4.41 -4.94
CA ALA A 440 17.68 -3.30 -4.02
C ALA A 440 17.87 -1.95 -4.75
N SER A 441 17.11 -1.73 -5.83
CA SER A 441 17.21 -0.53 -6.67
C SER A 441 16.68 0.76 -6.04
N VAL A 442 16.13 0.72 -4.81
CA VAL A 442 15.49 1.87 -4.17
C VAL A 442 16.43 2.53 -3.16
N TYR A 443 16.90 1.76 -2.18
CA TYR A 443 17.77 2.21 -1.09
C TYR A 443 19.07 1.42 -1.02
N GLY A 444 19.17 0.26 -1.66
CA GLY A 444 20.36 -0.58 -1.61
C GLY A 444 20.51 -1.36 -0.31
N ARG A 445 19.42 -1.61 0.44
CA ARG A 445 19.46 -2.32 1.74
C ARG A 445 19.52 -3.84 1.60
N GLY A 446 19.15 -4.36 0.45
CA GLY A 446 19.04 -5.80 0.16
C GLY A 446 17.72 -6.14 -0.52
N ALA A 447 17.58 -7.39 -0.97
CA ALA A 447 16.38 -7.85 -1.67
C ALA A 447 15.10 -7.63 -0.85
N GLY A 448 14.09 -7.00 -1.44
CA GLY A 448 12.85 -6.61 -0.76
C GLY A 448 12.93 -5.28 0.01
N GLU A 449 14.12 -4.70 0.17
CA GLU A 449 14.40 -3.37 0.78
C GLU A 449 13.88 -3.16 2.22
N GLY A 450 13.39 -4.21 2.88
CA GLY A 450 12.74 -4.10 4.18
C GLY A 450 11.36 -3.45 4.13
N PHE A 451 10.70 -3.41 2.96
CA PHE A 451 9.30 -2.99 2.84
C PHE A 451 8.36 -4.08 3.34
N GLY A 452 8.33 -4.20 4.66
CA GLY A 452 7.72 -5.31 5.40
C GLY A 452 8.79 -6.19 6.03
N VAL A 453 8.55 -6.59 7.28
CA VAL A 453 9.61 -7.11 8.16
C VAL A 453 9.28 -8.44 8.83
N HIS A 454 8.02 -8.89 8.79
CA HIS A 454 7.57 -10.06 9.55
C HIS A 454 7.93 -11.37 8.86
N ILE A 455 8.39 -12.37 9.62
CA ILE A 455 8.50 -13.74 9.13
C ILE A 455 7.11 -14.38 9.21
N CYS A 456 6.57 -14.77 8.06
CA CYS A 456 5.24 -15.35 7.95
C CYS A 456 5.35 -16.81 7.49
N THR A 457 4.92 -17.74 8.34
CA THR A 457 4.84 -19.16 8.01
C THR A 457 3.56 -19.43 7.22
N GLY A 458 3.68 -20.08 6.06
CA GLY A 458 2.56 -20.32 5.13
C GLY A 458 2.88 -19.95 3.67
N PRO A 459 1.88 -19.71 2.82
CA PRO A 459 0.46 -19.72 3.15
C PRO A 459 -0.13 -21.14 3.28
N VAL A 460 -1.20 -21.27 4.07
CA VAL A 460 -2.03 -22.47 4.19
C VAL A 460 -3.30 -22.23 3.38
N ALA A 461 -3.57 -23.10 2.41
CA ALA A 461 -4.81 -23.07 1.65
C ALA A 461 -5.92 -23.79 2.43
N VAL A 462 -7.11 -23.19 2.48
CA VAL A 462 -8.32 -23.83 2.97
C VAL A 462 -9.14 -24.25 1.77
N ARG A 463 -9.39 -25.56 1.64
CA ARG A 463 -10.13 -26.12 0.51
C ARG A 463 -11.50 -25.46 0.36
N ASP A 464 -11.89 -25.21 -0.88
CA ASP A 464 -13.16 -24.59 -1.27
C ASP A 464 -13.41 -23.15 -0.79
N ALA A 465 -12.43 -22.50 -0.13
CA ALA A 465 -12.54 -21.08 0.23
C ALA A 465 -12.58 -20.20 -1.03
N GLN A 466 -13.56 -19.32 -1.11
CA GLN A 466 -13.79 -18.42 -2.23
C GLN A 466 -13.99 -16.96 -1.77
N PRO A 467 -13.72 -15.97 -2.64
CA PRO A 467 -13.98 -14.57 -2.30
C PRO A 467 -15.42 -14.34 -1.82
N GLY A 468 -15.56 -13.69 -0.67
CA GLY A 468 -16.85 -13.43 -0.01
C GLY A 468 -17.21 -14.42 1.11
N ASP A 469 -16.48 -15.53 1.25
CA ASP A 469 -16.54 -16.39 2.42
C ASP A 469 -15.87 -15.72 3.64
N VAL A 470 -16.02 -16.33 4.81
CA VAL A 470 -15.31 -15.95 6.05
C VAL A 470 -14.50 -17.14 6.54
N LEU A 471 -13.22 -16.91 6.84
CA LEU A 471 -12.36 -17.87 7.51
C LEU A 471 -12.34 -17.58 9.02
N GLU A 472 -12.84 -18.52 9.81
CA GLU A 472 -12.70 -18.54 11.26
C GLU A 472 -11.40 -19.26 11.64
N VAL A 473 -10.54 -18.57 12.38
CA VAL A 473 -9.25 -19.07 12.86
C VAL A 473 -9.27 -19.07 14.39
N ARG A 474 -9.45 -20.24 15.00
CA ARG A 474 -9.44 -20.40 16.46
C ARG A 474 -8.02 -20.65 16.93
N ILE A 475 -7.54 -19.91 17.91
CA ILE A 475 -6.22 -20.09 18.51
C ILE A 475 -6.38 -21.02 19.73
N LEU A 476 -6.11 -22.30 19.54
CA LEU A 476 -6.32 -23.33 20.56
C LEU A 476 -5.20 -23.32 21.62
N ASP A 477 -3.96 -23.10 21.20
CA ASP A 477 -2.82 -23.04 22.09
C ASP A 477 -1.69 -22.19 21.51
N ILE A 478 -0.85 -21.64 22.40
CA ILE A 478 0.38 -20.91 22.04
C ILE A 478 1.48 -21.38 22.96
N VAL A 479 2.54 -21.95 22.38
CA VAL A 479 3.69 -22.48 23.09
C VAL A 479 4.94 -21.69 22.69
N PRO A 480 5.71 -21.14 23.63
CA PRO A 480 6.95 -20.43 23.34
C PRO A 480 8.01 -21.37 22.78
N ARG A 481 8.86 -20.86 21.88
CA ARG A 481 9.97 -21.63 21.32
C ARG A 481 11.21 -21.47 22.21
N PRO A 482 11.65 -22.51 22.94
CA PRO A 482 12.83 -22.43 23.79
C PRO A 482 14.12 -22.38 22.97
N SER A 483 15.15 -21.77 23.55
CA SER A 483 16.50 -21.79 23.02
C SER A 483 17.02 -23.22 22.92
N ARG A 484 17.72 -23.49 21.82
CA ARG A 484 18.40 -24.76 21.53
C ARG A 484 19.91 -24.65 21.68
N ASN A 485 20.40 -23.50 22.12
CA ASN A 485 21.80 -23.35 22.48
C ASN A 485 22.07 -24.11 23.78
N PRO A 486 23.10 -24.99 23.84
CA PRO A 486 23.45 -25.72 25.06
C PRO A 486 23.67 -24.85 26.31
N GLU A 487 24.07 -23.58 26.15
CA GLU A 487 24.25 -22.65 27.28
C GLU A 487 22.94 -22.14 27.89
N PHE A 488 21.85 -22.16 27.10
CA PHE A 488 20.55 -21.59 27.47
C PHE A 488 19.40 -22.58 27.27
N GLU A 489 19.71 -23.88 27.24
CA GLU A 489 18.75 -24.92 26.87
C GLU A 489 17.48 -24.82 27.71
N GLY A 490 16.33 -24.75 27.04
CA GLY A 490 15.01 -24.66 27.69
C GLY A 490 14.58 -23.25 28.13
N GLN A 491 15.48 -22.26 28.15
CA GLN A 491 15.12 -20.86 28.40
C GLN A 491 14.45 -20.24 27.18
N VAL A 492 13.61 -19.24 27.38
CA VAL A 492 12.91 -18.52 26.31
C VAL A 492 13.33 -17.05 26.34
N PHE A 493 13.60 -16.50 25.16
CA PHE A 493 14.04 -15.12 25.02
C PHE A 493 13.21 -14.37 24.01
N GLY A 494 13.15 -13.05 24.18
CA GLY A 494 12.60 -12.14 23.20
C GLY A 494 13.38 -10.84 23.11
N SER A 495 13.11 -10.07 22.07
CA SER A 495 13.69 -8.76 21.82
C SER A 495 12.61 -7.68 21.88
N SER A 496 13.00 -6.43 22.10
CA SER A 496 12.12 -5.29 21.89
C SER A 496 12.98 -4.15 21.40
N VAL A 497 12.58 -3.51 20.30
CA VAL A 497 13.33 -2.45 19.66
C VAL A 497 12.55 -1.15 19.78
N ALA A 498 13.11 -0.22 20.56
CA ALA A 498 12.73 1.18 20.49
C ALA A 498 13.34 1.74 19.18
N ALA A 499 12.55 1.67 18.11
CA ALA A 499 13.01 1.78 16.74
C ALA A 499 12.70 3.14 16.10
N TRP A 500 13.31 3.41 14.95
CA TRP A 500 13.13 4.68 14.22
C TRP A 500 11.71 4.94 13.72
N TRP A 501 10.91 3.89 13.60
CA TRP A 501 9.48 3.99 13.24
C TRP A 501 8.54 4.08 14.45
N GLY A 502 9.07 3.91 15.67
CA GLY A 502 8.26 3.97 16.88
C GLY A 502 7.71 5.38 17.10
N TYR A 503 6.49 5.46 17.63
CA TYR A 503 5.81 6.73 17.91
C TYR A 503 6.64 7.68 18.79
N HIS A 504 7.50 7.12 19.64
CA HIS A 504 8.38 7.86 20.55
C HIS A 504 9.61 8.52 19.90
N TYR A 505 9.99 8.15 18.67
CA TYR A 505 11.36 8.36 18.16
C TYR A 505 11.80 9.84 18.12
N ASN A 506 10.87 10.73 17.77
CA ASN A 506 11.12 12.18 17.71
C ASN A 506 10.93 12.90 19.06
N GLU A 507 10.55 12.18 20.12
CA GLU A 507 10.19 12.72 21.44
C GLU A 507 11.23 12.39 22.53
N LEU A 508 12.40 11.90 22.13
CA LEU A 508 13.47 11.56 23.07
C LEU A 508 13.96 12.81 23.83
N LEU A 509 14.21 12.69 25.15
CA LEU A 509 14.74 13.79 25.98
C LEU A 509 16.25 13.71 26.23
N ALA A 510 16.79 12.50 26.39
CA ALA A 510 18.22 12.28 26.65
C ALA A 510 19.03 12.17 25.34
N GLU A 511 20.31 12.53 25.37
CA GLU A 511 21.25 12.34 24.26
C GLU A 511 21.80 10.90 24.16
N PRO A 512 22.23 10.46 22.97
CA PRO A 512 22.13 11.13 21.68
C PRO A 512 20.70 11.05 21.12
N LYS A 513 20.29 12.09 20.39
CA LYS A 513 19.06 12.11 19.58
C LYS A 513 19.41 12.31 18.09
N PRO A 514 18.75 11.59 17.17
CA PRO A 514 17.92 10.42 17.41
C PRO A 514 18.76 9.18 17.80
N ARG A 515 18.13 8.13 18.33
CA ARG A 515 18.77 6.82 18.57
C ARG A 515 17.74 5.70 18.62
N GLU A 516 18.21 4.48 18.42
CA GLU A 516 17.43 3.26 18.62
C GLU A 516 18.03 2.42 19.74
N ALA A 517 17.21 1.61 20.40
CA ALA A 517 17.66 0.76 21.48
C ALA A 517 16.97 -0.61 21.45
N VAL A 518 17.77 -1.67 21.50
CA VAL A 518 17.31 -3.04 21.61
C VAL A 518 17.37 -3.47 23.07
N THR A 519 16.32 -4.10 23.58
CA THR A 519 16.28 -4.69 24.92
C THR A 519 15.96 -6.17 24.82
N ILE A 520 16.84 -7.02 25.35
CA ILE A 520 16.65 -8.48 25.37
C ILE A 520 15.99 -8.88 26.68
N TYR A 521 14.97 -9.73 26.59
CA TYR A 521 14.19 -10.25 27.70
C TYR A 521 14.34 -11.77 27.82
N GLU A 522 14.27 -12.26 29.05
CA GLU A 522 14.01 -13.66 29.35
C GLU A 522 12.54 -13.81 29.76
N ILE A 523 11.90 -14.88 29.28
CA ILE A 523 10.47 -15.11 29.43
C ILE A 523 10.21 -16.33 30.30
N TYR A 524 9.46 -16.14 31.39
CA TYR A 524 9.18 -17.15 32.41
C TYR A 524 7.70 -17.53 32.35
N PHE A 525 7.38 -18.74 31.88
CA PHE A 525 6.00 -19.18 31.64
C PHE A 525 5.31 -19.89 32.81
N ALA A 526 6.07 -20.35 33.81
CA ALA A 526 5.65 -20.72 35.17
C ALA A 526 6.83 -21.40 35.85
N GLU A 527 7.29 -20.89 36.99
CA GLU A 527 8.18 -21.64 37.89
C GLU A 527 7.41 -21.91 39.19
N ARG A 528 7.19 -23.19 39.51
CA ARG A 528 6.83 -23.59 40.87
C ARG A 528 8.08 -23.48 41.74
N GLU A 529 8.03 -22.63 42.76
CA GLU A 529 9.04 -22.59 43.83
C GLU A 529 8.31 -22.63 45.17
N GLY A 530 8.19 -23.82 45.77
CA GLY A 530 7.37 -24.05 46.96
C GLY A 530 5.85 -24.00 46.72
N ASP A 531 5.09 -23.45 47.67
CA ASP A 531 3.61 -23.39 47.69
C ASP A 531 3.02 -22.14 46.99
N HIS A 532 3.83 -21.30 46.34
CA HIS A 532 3.36 -20.08 45.67
C HIS A 532 3.61 -20.13 44.16
N GLU A 533 2.54 -20.03 43.37
CA GLU A 533 2.59 -19.96 41.91
C GLU A 533 3.09 -18.58 41.47
N LYS A 534 4.31 -18.48 40.91
CA LYS A 534 4.79 -17.23 40.31
C LYS A 534 4.00 -16.95 39.04
N THR A 535 3.37 -15.79 38.98
CA THR A 535 2.70 -15.30 37.76
C THR A 535 3.70 -15.26 36.59
N PRO A 536 3.35 -15.80 35.40
CA PRO A 536 4.20 -15.75 34.22
C PRO A 536 4.60 -14.31 33.88
N CYS A 537 5.89 -14.08 33.61
CA CYS A 537 6.40 -12.74 33.35
C CYS A 537 7.64 -12.70 32.45
N ALA A 538 7.91 -11.53 31.87
CA ALA A 538 9.15 -11.21 31.19
C ALA A 538 10.04 -10.32 32.07
N ARG A 539 11.35 -10.53 32.02
CA ARG A 539 12.38 -9.74 32.72
C ARG A 539 13.47 -9.33 31.75
N ALA A 540 13.88 -8.07 31.80
CA ALA A 540 14.94 -7.58 30.91
C ALA A 540 16.31 -8.09 31.41
N LEU A 541 17.14 -8.56 30.47
CA LEU A 541 18.50 -9.03 30.75
C LEU A 541 19.52 -7.91 30.55
N TYR A 542 19.42 -7.23 29.41
CA TYR A 542 20.27 -6.11 29.04
C TYR A 542 19.62 -5.34 27.88
N SER A 543 20.11 -4.13 27.65
CA SER A 543 19.83 -3.38 26.43
C SER A 543 21.12 -2.91 25.77
N TYR A 544 21.06 -2.56 24.50
CA TYR A 544 22.13 -1.87 23.79
C TYR A 544 21.54 -0.85 22.83
N ARG A 545 22.34 0.15 22.46
CA ARG A 545 21.96 1.09 21.40
C ARG A 545 22.31 0.48 20.06
N TRP A 546 21.44 0.66 19.07
CA TRP A 546 21.81 0.33 17.69
C TRP A 546 22.97 1.23 17.26
N GLU A 547 24.00 0.62 16.71
CA GLU A 547 25.16 1.28 16.12
C GLU A 547 25.30 0.79 14.68
N PRO A 548 25.81 1.61 13.74
CA PRO A 548 25.94 1.21 12.35
C PRO A 548 26.66 -0.13 12.20
N LEU A 549 26.01 -1.09 11.57
CA LEU A 549 26.51 -2.46 11.44
C LEU A 549 26.52 -2.90 9.98
N ALA A 550 27.57 -3.61 9.57
CA ALA A 550 27.65 -4.20 8.24
C ALA A 550 26.97 -5.58 8.24
N ASP A 551 26.05 -5.82 7.31
CA ASP A 551 25.53 -7.16 7.08
C ASP A 551 26.62 -8.08 6.48
N PRO A 552 26.38 -9.41 6.38
CA PRO A 552 27.34 -10.34 5.78
C PRO A 552 27.72 -10.03 4.32
N PHE A 553 26.90 -9.31 3.56
CA PHE A 553 27.20 -8.86 2.20
C PHE A 553 27.97 -7.53 2.15
N GLY A 554 28.17 -6.88 3.30
CA GLY A 554 28.90 -5.62 3.44
C GLY A 554 28.04 -4.37 3.31
N VAL A 555 26.70 -4.50 3.30
CA VAL A 555 25.79 -3.35 3.32
C VAL A 555 25.76 -2.77 4.72
N MET A 556 25.92 -1.45 4.82
CA MET A 556 25.93 -0.74 6.10
C MET A 556 24.51 -0.31 6.49
N HIS A 557 24.07 -0.72 7.68
CA HIS A 557 22.77 -0.37 8.26
C HIS A 557 22.96 0.62 9.40
N SER A 558 22.80 1.92 9.12
CA SER A 558 22.97 2.99 10.12
C SER A 558 21.83 3.07 11.13
N THR A 559 20.63 2.64 10.71
CA THR A 559 19.44 2.43 11.55
C THR A 559 18.96 0.98 11.41
N TYR A 560 17.97 0.60 12.20
CA TYR A 560 17.30 -0.70 12.06
C TYR A 560 16.41 -0.72 10.81
N ASP A 561 17.01 -0.71 9.61
CA ASP A 561 16.31 -0.46 8.34
C ASP A 561 16.09 -1.70 7.45
N TYR A 562 16.65 -2.83 7.86
CA TYR A 562 16.49 -4.11 7.17
C TYR A 562 16.36 -5.26 8.20
N PRO A 563 15.37 -6.16 8.06
CA PRO A 563 15.10 -7.16 9.09
C PRO A 563 16.11 -8.30 9.07
N GLY A 564 16.36 -8.89 10.23
CA GLY A 564 17.17 -10.11 10.35
C GLY A 564 18.67 -9.92 10.12
N VAL A 565 19.19 -8.70 10.27
CA VAL A 565 20.63 -8.41 10.21
C VAL A 565 21.29 -8.97 11.49
N PRO A 566 22.31 -9.83 11.39
CA PRO A 566 22.91 -10.49 12.55
C PRO A 566 23.76 -9.54 13.39
N VAL A 567 23.37 -9.33 14.65
CA VAL A 567 24.19 -8.60 15.63
C VAL A 567 25.24 -9.56 16.20
N LEU A 568 26.50 -9.33 15.86
CA LEU A 568 27.59 -10.22 16.25
C LEU A 568 27.94 -10.05 17.75
N PRO A 569 28.33 -11.13 18.45
CA PRO A 569 28.83 -11.03 19.82
C PRO A 569 29.96 -10.01 19.93
N GLY A 570 29.82 -9.05 20.84
CA GLY A 570 30.82 -8.00 21.09
C GLY A 570 30.78 -6.81 20.13
N SER A 571 29.92 -6.80 19.10
CA SER A 571 29.78 -5.66 18.19
C SER A 571 28.97 -4.50 18.79
N VAL A 572 28.29 -4.73 19.92
CA VAL A 572 27.46 -3.73 20.60
C VAL A 572 27.80 -3.63 22.07
N LYS A 573 27.66 -2.43 22.64
CA LYS A 573 27.86 -2.19 24.06
C LYS A 573 26.60 -2.51 24.86
N ARG A 574 26.58 -3.69 25.48
CA ARG A 574 25.50 -4.14 26.37
C ARG A 574 25.49 -3.37 27.69
N ARG A 575 24.30 -2.91 28.09
CA ARG A 575 23.99 -2.34 29.40
C ARG A 575 23.11 -3.34 30.15
N HIS A 576 23.65 -3.92 31.20
CA HIS A 576 22.92 -4.78 32.12
C HIS A 576 22.16 -3.94 33.17
N GLN A 577 21.42 -4.61 34.05
CA GLN A 577 20.66 -3.97 35.13
C GLN A 577 19.61 -2.97 34.62
N VAL A 578 18.98 -3.32 33.50
CA VAL A 578 17.93 -2.50 32.88
C VAL A 578 16.58 -3.02 33.35
N LEU A 579 15.68 -2.12 33.72
CA LEU A 579 14.37 -2.47 34.28
C LEU A 579 14.46 -3.42 35.50
N ASP A 580 15.52 -3.28 36.32
CA ASP A 580 15.74 -4.12 37.50
C ASP A 580 14.55 -4.05 38.47
N GLY A 581 14.09 -5.23 38.91
CA GLY A 581 12.94 -5.38 39.79
C GLY A 581 11.58 -5.31 39.09
N ILE A 582 11.53 -4.99 37.79
CA ILE A 582 10.28 -4.94 37.01
C ILE A 582 9.96 -6.33 36.46
N ARG A 583 8.72 -6.76 36.65
CA ARG A 583 8.15 -8.00 36.07
C ARG A 583 7.00 -7.63 35.15
N ILE A 584 7.12 -7.91 33.87
CA ILE A 584 6.11 -7.57 32.86
C ILE A 584 5.19 -8.76 32.67
N PRO A 585 3.86 -8.64 32.86
CA PRO A 585 2.92 -9.74 32.64
C PRO A 585 2.95 -10.25 31.19
N LEU A 586 2.87 -11.56 31.01
CA LEU A 586 2.80 -12.17 29.67
C LEU A 586 1.41 -12.05 29.09
N ARG A 587 1.37 -11.81 27.77
CA ARG A 587 0.17 -11.80 26.94
C ARG A 587 0.54 -12.42 25.59
N PRO A 588 0.79 -13.74 25.52
CA PRO A 588 1.25 -14.37 24.30
C PRO A 588 0.22 -14.24 23.17
N HIS A 589 0.63 -13.74 22.01
CA HIS A 589 -0.24 -13.56 20.85
C HIS A 589 0.58 -13.53 19.55
N PHE A 590 -0.12 -13.59 18.43
CA PHE A 590 0.47 -13.35 17.11
C PHE A 590 0.06 -11.94 16.65
N GLY A 591 1.05 -11.08 16.36
CA GLY A 591 0.84 -9.79 15.70
C GLY A 591 0.27 -9.98 14.30
N VAL A 592 0.82 -10.95 13.55
CA VAL A 592 0.38 -11.29 12.20
C VAL A 592 -0.49 -12.54 12.14
N ILE A 593 -1.76 -12.36 11.75
CA ILE A 593 -2.63 -13.40 11.21
C ILE A 593 -3.35 -12.82 9.98
N ALA A 594 -3.11 -13.39 8.80
CA ALA A 594 -3.56 -12.79 7.55
C ALA A 594 -4.04 -13.82 6.52
N VAL A 595 -5.09 -13.48 5.78
CA VAL A 595 -5.42 -14.11 4.49
C VAL A 595 -4.89 -13.23 3.36
N ALA A 596 -4.53 -13.82 2.21
CA ALA A 596 -3.93 -13.02 1.13
C ALA A 596 -4.96 -12.05 0.52
N PRO A 597 -4.63 -10.75 0.36
CA PRO A 597 -5.51 -9.77 -0.25
C PRO A 597 -5.56 -9.90 -1.78
N ARG A 598 -6.59 -9.30 -2.39
CA ARG A 598 -6.85 -9.35 -3.84
C ARG A 598 -6.31 -8.16 -4.63
N GLU A 599 -6.02 -7.04 -3.96
CA GLU A 599 -5.80 -5.75 -4.61
C GLU A 599 -4.48 -5.70 -5.39
N VAL A 600 -3.38 -6.15 -4.78
CA VAL A 600 -2.04 -6.22 -5.41
C VAL A 600 -1.34 -7.52 -5.04
N ASP A 601 -0.36 -7.93 -5.84
CA ASP A 601 0.27 -9.23 -5.64
C ASP A 601 1.24 -9.24 -4.45
N PHE A 602 2.23 -8.35 -4.39
CA PHE A 602 3.11 -8.22 -3.23
C PHE A 602 2.59 -7.11 -2.32
N VAL A 603 2.26 -7.46 -1.08
CA VAL A 603 1.77 -6.52 -0.05
C VAL A 603 2.73 -6.50 1.11
N ASP A 604 3.25 -5.31 1.45
CA ASP A 604 4.02 -5.04 2.68
C ASP A 604 3.33 -5.66 3.91
N SER A 605 4.07 -6.46 4.68
CA SER A 605 3.51 -7.14 5.86
C SER A 605 3.23 -6.23 7.05
N ILE A 606 3.70 -4.97 7.04
CA ILE A 606 3.56 -4.03 8.15
C ILE A 606 2.12 -3.50 8.27
N PRO A 607 1.48 -2.87 7.27
CA PRO A 607 0.19 -2.24 7.53
C PRO A 607 -0.94 -3.27 7.63
N PRO A 608 -1.70 -3.34 8.76
CA PRO A 608 -2.90 -4.16 8.81
C PRO A 608 -4.00 -3.62 7.93
N SER A 609 -4.97 -4.47 7.58
CA SER A 609 -6.18 -4.05 6.88
C SER A 609 -7.32 -5.05 7.03
N TYR A 610 -8.29 -5.01 6.12
CA TYR A 610 -9.47 -5.87 6.11
C TYR A 610 -9.14 -7.37 6.14
N PHE A 611 -7.98 -7.74 5.58
CA PHE A 611 -7.52 -9.12 5.43
C PHE A 611 -6.79 -9.68 6.67
N GLY A 612 -6.74 -8.90 7.76
CA GLY A 612 -5.89 -9.19 8.91
C GLY A 612 -4.55 -8.47 8.74
N GLY A 613 -3.46 -9.22 8.74
CA GLY A 613 -2.11 -8.65 8.69
C GLY A 613 -1.57 -8.41 10.09
N ASN A 614 -0.78 -7.35 10.25
CA ASN A 614 -0.15 -6.94 11.51
C ASN A 614 -1.14 -6.25 12.46
N LEU A 615 -1.98 -7.04 13.11
CA LEU A 615 -3.07 -6.50 13.93
C LEU A 615 -2.58 -5.94 15.25
N ASP A 616 -1.50 -6.50 15.80
CA ASP A 616 -0.85 -6.12 17.07
C ASP A 616 -1.86 -5.87 18.18
N ASN A 617 -2.83 -6.78 18.24
CA ASN A 617 -3.80 -6.80 19.31
C ASN A 617 -3.47 -7.97 20.23
N TRP A 618 -2.95 -7.66 21.42
CA TRP A 618 -2.51 -8.66 22.39
C TRP A 618 -3.60 -9.67 22.80
N ARG A 619 -4.87 -9.37 22.48
CA ARG A 619 -6.03 -10.25 22.71
C ARG A 619 -6.11 -11.42 21.72
N LEU A 620 -5.32 -11.42 20.63
CA LEU A 620 -5.12 -12.55 19.70
C LEU A 620 -4.26 -13.67 20.31
N GLY A 621 -4.58 -14.03 21.55
CA GLY A 621 -3.90 -15.07 22.30
C GLY A 621 -4.67 -16.38 22.31
N LYS A 622 -4.17 -17.34 23.08
CA LYS A 622 -4.84 -18.61 23.36
C LYS A 622 -6.30 -18.40 23.80
N GLY A 623 -7.21 -19.18 23.20
CA GLY A 623 -8.65 -19.15 23.48
C GLY A 623 -9.43 -18.10 22.69
N SER A 624 -8.75 -17.20 21.96
CA SER A 624 -9.40 -16.25 21.06
C SER A 624 -9.66 -16.87 19.69
N THR A 625 -10.56 -16.24 18.94
CA THR A 625 -10.88 -16.57 17.55
C THR A 625 -10.85 -15.30 16.72
N VAL A 626 -10.26 -15.35 15.53
CA VAL A 626 -10.34 -14.26 14.55
C VAL A 626 -11.11 -14.71 13.31
N TYR A 627 -12.04 -13.87 12.88
CA TYR A 627 -12.78 -14.05 11.63
C TYR A 627 -12.21 -13.11 10.58
N LEU A 628 -11.81 -13.67 9.44
CA LEU A 628 -11.18 -12.95 8.34
C LEU A 628 -11.99 -13.08 7.05
N PRO A 629 -12.32 -11.98 6.36
CA PRO A 629 -13.01 -12.03 5.07
C PRO A 629 -12.08 -12.60 3.98
N VAL A 630 -12.52 -13.67 3.32
CA VAL A 630 -11.78 -14.30 2.21
C VAL A 630 -11.93 -13.43 0.96
N SER A 631 -10.81 -13.06 0.33
CA SER A 631 -10.80 -12.23 -0.89
C SER A 631 -10.14 -12.90 -2.10
N VAL A 632 -9.46 -14.03 -1.90
CA VAL A 632 -8.85 -14.86 -2.95
C VAL A 632 -9.19 -16.34 -2.75
N PRO A 633 -9.21 -17.17 -3.82
CA PRO A 633 -9.41 -18.61 -3.69
C PRO A 633 -8.39 -19.26 -2.74
N GLY A 634 -8.88 -20.16 -1.88
CA GLY A 634 -8.05 -20.85 -0.90
C GLY A 634 -7.73 -20.05 0.36
N ALA A 635 -8.13 -18.77 0.44
CA ALA A 635 -7.81 -17.80 1.51
C ALA A 635 -6.31 -17.48 1.68
N LEU A 636 -5.41 -18.47 1.61
CA LEU A 636 -3.97 -18.36 1.75
C LEU A 636 -3.55 -17.75 3.09
N LEU A 637 -3.90 -18.45 4.18
CA LEU A 637 -3.63 -18.03 5.56
C LEU A 637 -2.13 -18.06 5.86
N SER A 638 -1.58 -16.97 6.39
CA SER A 638 -0.22 -16.92 6.95
C SER A 638 -0.26 -16.41 8.39
N VAL A 639 0.65 -16.92 9.22
CA VAL A 639 0.79 -16.54 10.63
C VAL A 639 2.26 -16.19 10.90
N GLY A 640 2.49 -15.12 11.65
CA GLY A 640 3.84 -14.63 11.93
C GLY A 640 3.86 -13.71 13.15
N ASP A 641 4.98 -13.02 13.30
CA ASP A 641 5.16 -11.95 14.29
C ASP A 641 4.72 -12.31 15.72
N PRO A 642 5.32 -13.36 16.31
CA PRO A 642 4.89 -13.84 17.63
C PRO A 642 5.42 -12.94 18.76
N HIS A 643 4.53 -12.59 19.70
CA HIS A 643 4.81 -11.67 20.79
C HIS A 643 4.60 -12.33 22.16
N ALA A 644 5.58 -12.20 23.06
CA ALA A 644 5.45 -12.61 24.46
C ALA A 644 4.48 -11.73 25.24
N THR A 645 4.51 -10.42 24.97
CA THR A 645 3.60 -9.44 25.55
C THR A 645 3.70 -8.12 24.80
N GLN A 646 2.63 -7.32 24.87
CA GLN A 646 2.54 -5.99 24.26
C GLN A 646 1.61 -5.11 25.10
N GLY A 647 1.84 -3.80 25.04
CA GLY A 647 0.90 -2.79 25.50
C GLY A 647 0.00 -2.31 24.36
N ASP A 648 -1.23 -1.93 24.70
CA ASP A 648 -2.12 -1.19 23.78
C ASP A 648 -1.40 0.12 23.35
N GLY A 649 -1.04 0.22 22.06
CA GLY A 649 -0.32 1.33 21.44
C GLY A 649 1.08 1.00 20.87
N GLU A 650 1.76 -0.02 21.40
CA GLU A 650 3.06 -0.48 20.87
C GLU A 650 4.11 0.64 20.61
N LEU A 651 4.21 1.59 21.55
CA LEU A 651 4.86 2.89 21.32
C LEU A 651 6.34 2.84 20.92
N GLY A 652 7.04 1.75 21.29
CA GLY A 652 8.44 1.52 20.92
C GLY A 652 8.65 1.26 19.44
N GLY A 653 7.59 0.84 18.73
CA GLY A 653 7.68 0.29 17.38
C GLY A 653 7.57 -1.23 17.35
N THR A 654 7.79 -1.91 18.47
CA THR A 654 7.68 -3.38 18.58
C THR A 654 7.13 -3.78 19.94
N ALA A 655 6.65 -5.01 20.03
CA ALA A 655 6.33 -5.71 21.27
C ALA A 655 7.59 -6.27 21.97
N ILE A 656 7.40 -7.22 22.90
CA ILE A 656 8.43 -8.22 23.22
C ILE A 656 8.30 -9.36 22.22
N GLU A 657 9.08 -9.24 21.17
CA GLU A 657 9.25 -10.10 20.01
C GLU A 657 9.84 -11.46 20.41
N CYS A 658 9.07 -12.53 20.31
CA CYS A 658 9.43 -13.83 20.88
C CYS A 658 8.86 -14.98 20.04
N SER A 659 9.73 -15.83 19.49
CA SER A 659 9.33 -17.00 18.69
C SER A 659 8.35 -17.93 19.43
N MET A 660 7.29 -18.38 18.74
CA MET A 660 6.22 -19.22 19.31
C MET A 660 5.73 -20.27 18.32
N THR A 661 4.94 -21.21 18.81
CA THR A 661 4.25 -22.23 18.04
C THR A 661 2.79 -22.18 18.40
N GLY A 662 1.93 -21.92 17.41
CA GLY A 662 0.49 -21.85 17.60
C GLY A 662 -0.19 -23.12 17.14
N THR A 663 -1.24 -23.54 17.83
CA THR A 663 -2.16 -24.58 17.34
C THR A 663 -3.51 -23.93 17.04
N PHE A 664 -3.99 -24.15 15.82
CA PHE A 664 -5.17 -23.48 15.28
C PHE A 664 -6.23 -24.49 14.82
N GLN A 665 -7.50 -24.10 14.86
CA GLN A 665 -8.57 -24.75 14.12
C GLN A 665 -9.07 -23.80 13.03
N LEU A 666 -9.17 -24.30 11.79
CA LEU A 666 -9.56 -23.49 10.64
C LEU A 666 -10.96 -23.90 10.16
N ILE A 667 -11.93 -23.00 10.22
CA ILE A 667 -13.33 -23.26 9.84
C ILE A 667 -13.74 -22.27 8.75
N LEU A 668 -14.15 -22.81 7.60
CA LEU A 668 -14.67 -22.03 6.49
C LEU A 668 -16.18 -21.84 6.61
N HIS A 669 -16.63 -20.59 6.55
CA HIS A 669 -18.05 -20.21 6.48
C HIS A 669 -18.36 -19.67 5.09
N LYS A 670 -19.27 -20.35 4.37
CA LYS A 670 -19.62 -19.98 3.00
C LYS A 670 -20.48 -18.72 2.97
N LYS A 671 -20.28 -17.86 1.97
CA LYS A 671 -21.06 -16.61 1.79
C LYS A 671 -22.57 -16.82 1.91
N ALA A 672 -23.09 -17.93 1.36
CA ALA A 672 -24.51 -18.25 1.38
C ALA A 672 -25.07 -18.52 2.80
N ASP A 673 -24.22 -18.91 3.74
CA ASP A 673 -24.59 -19.39 5.08
C ASP A 673 -24.27 -18.36 6.19
N LEU A 674 -23.85 -17.15 5.81
CA LEU A 674 -23.46 -16.10 6.75
C LEU A 674 -24.65 -15.44 7.45
N ALA A 675 -25.85 -15.52 6.88
CA ALA A 675 -27.04 -14.87 7.41
C ALA A 675 -27.31 -15.31 8.88
N GLY A 676 -27.52 -14.32 9.77
CA GLY A 676 -27.76 -14.55 11.19
C GLY A 676 -26.51 -14.88 12.02
N ARG A 677 -25.33 -14.99 11.41
CA ARG A 677 -24.05 -15.13 12.13
C ARG A 677 -23.57 -13.77 12.65
N VAL A 678 -22.75 -13.78 13.70
CA VAL A 678 -22.16 -12.54 14.24
C VAL A 678 -21.22 -11.82 13.27
N PHE A 679 -20.77 -12.52 12.22
CA PHE A 679 -19.91 -12.04 11.15
C PHE A 679 -20.63 -11.98 9.79
N ALA A 680 -21.97 -11.83 9.77
CA ALA A 680 -22.76 -11.84 8.53
C ALA A 680 -22.38 -10.75 7.51
N ASP A 681 -22.01 -9.56 8.01
CA ASP A 681 -21.61 -8.38 7.21
C ASP A 681 -20.14 -8.04 7.50
N LEU A 682 -19.27 -9.05 7.52
CA LEU A 682 -17.86 -8.91 7.88
C LEU A 682 -17.04 -8.38 6.69
N THR A 683 -16.41 -7.21 6.88
CA THR A 683 -15.45 -6.62 5.92
C THR A 683 -14.15 -6.21 6.60
N TYR A 684 -13.89 -6.73 7.78
CA TYR A 684 -12.75 -6.40 8.64
C TYR A 684 -12.44 -7.59 9.56
N PRO A 685 -11.27 -7.63 10.20
CA PRO A 685 -10.96 -8.64 11.20
C PRO A 685 -11.84 -8.46 12.44
N LEU A 686 -12.62 -9.49 12.79
CA LEU A 686 -13.38 -9.54 14.04
C LEU A 686 -12.70 -10.53 14.97
N ILE A 687 -12.37 -10.08 16.18
CA ILE A 687 -11.83 -10.94 17.24
C ILE A 687 -12.96 -11.28 18.20
N GLU A 688 -13.05 -12.53 18.58
CA GLU A 688 -13.97 -13.03 19.59
C GLU A 688 -13.19 -13.75 20.69
N THR A 689 -13.39 -13.32 21.93
CA THR A 689 -12.91 -14.01 23.12
C THR A 689 -14.08 -14.76 23.78
N GLU A 690 -13.82 -15.44 24.89
CA GLU A 690 -14.90 -16.02 25.71
C GLU A 690 -15.94 -14.95 26.10
N THR A 691 -15.48 -13.75 26.46
CA THR A 691 -16.31 -12.72 27.11
C THR A 691 -16.70 -11.56 26.21
N ASP A 692 -15.99 -11.31 25.12
CA ASP A 692 -16.09 -10.06 24.36
C ASP A 692 -16.01 -10.26 22.85
N TRP A 693 -16.59 -9.32 22.10
CA TRP A 693 -16.27 -9.07 20.70
C TRP A 693 -15.35 -7.85 20.62
N VAL A 694 -14.28 -7.96 19.85
CA VAL A 694 -13.27 -6.90 19.68
C VAL A 694 -13.15 -6.57 18.20
N LEU A 695 -13.51 -5.34 17.84
CA LEU A 695 -13.53 -4.84 16.46
C LEU A 695 -12.43 -3.80 16.30
N THR A 696 -11.53 -3.99 15.33
CA THR A 696 -10.46 -3.01 15.07
C THR A 696 -10.82 -2.10 13.91
N GLY A 697 -10.88 -0.80 14.18
CA GLY A 697 -10.87 0.27 13.19
C GLY A 697 -9.44 0.66 12.80
N PHE A 698 -9.23 1.02 11.55
CA PHE A 698 -7.93 1.46 11.04
C PHE A 698 -8.02 2.86 10.43
N SER A 699 -6.90 3.58 10.33
CA SER A 699 -6.85 4.88 9.65
C SER A 699 -7.49 4.80 8.26
N HIS A 700 -7.21 3.72 7.54
CA HIS A 700 -7.80 3.39 6.24
C HIS A 700 -8.32 1.95 6.26
N PRO A 701 -9.66 1.73 6.19
CA PRO A 701 -10.25 0.39 6.32
C PRO A 701 -9.72 -0.61 5.28
N ASN A 702 -9.54 -0.13 4.04
CA ASN A 702 -8.88 -0.85 2.96
C ASN A 702 -7.96 0.13 2.21
N TYR A 703 -6.76 0.35 2.76
CA TYR A 703 -5.78 1.30 2.21
C TYR A 703 -5.32 0.92 0.79
N LEU A 704 -5.25 -0.38 0.47
CA LEU A 704 -4.88 -0.88 -0.85
C LEU A 704 -5.92 -0.45 -1.90
N ALA A 705 -7.20 -0.59 -1.57
CA ALA A 705 -8.27 -0.06 -2.40
C ALA A 705 -8.21 1.48 -2.39
N GLU A 706 -8.20 2.15 -1.24
CA GLU A 706 -8.30 3.62 -1.19
C GLU A 706 -7.21 4.34 -2.02
N PHE A 707 -5.98 3.83 -2.02
CA PHE A 707 -4.82 4.49 -2.62
C PHE A 707 -4.26 3.81 -3.87
N GLY A 708 -4.76 2.62 -4.24
CA GLY A 708 -4.31 1.89 -5.43
C GLY A 708 -2.81 1.59 -5.39
N ALA A 709 -2.11 1.84 -6.50
CA ALA A 709 -0.66 1.60 -6.62
C ALA A 709 0.20 2.37 -5.61
N LYS A 710 -0.33 3.44 -4.99
CA LYS A 710 0.38 4.20 -3.96
C LYS A 710 0.07 3.74 -2.53
N GLY A 711 -0.78 2.73 -2.35
CA GLY A 711 -1.25 2.33 -1.02
C GLY A 711 -0.14 1.95 -0.07
N GLN A 712 0.89 1.25 -0.54
CA GLN A 712 2.04 0.84 0.27
C GLN A 712 3.03 1.99 0.56
N SER A 713 2.65 3.23 0.27
CA SER A 713 3.40 4.45 0.60
C SER A 713 2.52 5.45 1.35
N GLU A 714 1.37 5.78 0.78
CA GLU A 714 0.47 6.82 1.31
C GLU A 714 -0.07 6.44 2.68
N VAL A 715 -0.27 5.14 2.96
CA VAL A 715 -0.74 4.66 4.26
C VAL A 715 0.16 5.11 5.42
N TYR A 716 1.47 5.24 5.20
CA TYR A 716 2.41 5.72 6.21
C TYR A 716 2.42 7.24 6.35
N ALA A 717 2.00 7.97 5.31
CA ALA A 717 1.94 9.44 5.31
C ALA A 717 0.62 9.98 5.88
N THR A 718 -0.43 9.15 5.89
CA THR A 718 -1.79 9.54 6.31
C THR A 718 -2.29 8.81 7.55
N SER A 719 -1.38 8.19 8.31
CA SER A 719 -1.68 7.54 9.60
C SER A 719 -2.39 8.49 10.57
N SER A 720 -3.47 8.03 11.19
CA SER A 720 -4.28 8.86 12.10
C SER A 720 -5.14 8.04 13.05
N LEU A 721 -5.04 8.37 14.35
CA LEU A 721 -5.93 7.82 15.38
C LEU A 721 -7.36 8.34 15.22
N ASP A 722 -7.55 9.58 14.77
CA ASP A 722 -8.89 10.13 14.55
C ASP A 722 -9.63 9.39 13.43
N LEU A 723 -8.91 9.06 12.35
CA LEU A 723 -9.48 8.23 11.27
C LEU A 723 -9.77 6.81 11.75
N ALA A 724 -8.85 6.20 12.51
CA ALA A 724 -9.03 4.87 13.08
C ALA A 724 -10.22 4.81 14.05
N MET A 725 -10.40 5.84 14.89
CA MET A 725 -11.54 5.97 15.79
C MET A 725 -12.86 6.12 15.03
N LYS A 726 -12.89 6.94 13.96
CA LYS A 726 -14.07 7.04 13.07
C LYS A 726 -14.40 5.70 12.42
N ASP A 727 -13.40 4.91 12.02
CA ASP A 727 -13.61 3.58 11.47
C ASP A 727 -14.12 2.59 12.52
N ALA A 728 -13.51 2.55 13.71
CA ALA A 728 -13.96 1.71 14.82
C ALA A 728 -15.42 2.02 15.19
N PHE A 729 -15.78 3.31 15.26
CA PHE A 729 -17.16 3.76 15.43
C PHE A 729 -18.09 3.21 14.35
N ARG A 730 -17.75 3.35 13.07
CA ARG A 730 -18.58 2.86 11.95
C ARG A 730 -18.78 1.35 12.03
N LYS A 731 -17.72 0.61 12.30
CA LYS A 731 -17.73 -0.86 12.43
C LYS A 731 -18.60 -1.31 13.60
N MET A 732 -18.43 -0.69 14.79
CA MET A 732 -19.24 -0.98 15.97
C MET A 732 -20.71 -0.62 15.75
N ARG A 733 -20.99 0.56 15.19
CA ARG A 733 -22.34 0.98 14.82
C ARG A 733 -23.01 -0.03 13.89
N ARG A 734 -22.30 -0.41 12.82
CA ARG A 734 -22.78 -1.41 11.84
C ARG A 734 -23.03 -2.76 12.49
N PHE A 735 -22.14 -3.19 13.39
CA PHE A 735 -22.30 -4.42 14.15
C PHE A 735 -23.54 -4.38 15.06
N LEU A 736 -23.70 -3.33 15.86
CA LEU A 736 -24.85 -3.18 16.76
C LEU A 736 -26.18 -3.09 15.99
N MET A 737 -26.21 -2.39 14.86
CA MET A 737 -27.41 -2.26 14.04
C MET A 737 -27.75 -3.56 13.32
N ASN A 738 -26.81 -4.09 12.54
CA ASN A 738 -27.10 -5.19 11.61
C ASN A 738 -27.07 -6.57 12.29
N ILE A 739 -26.27 -6.73 13.35
CA ILE A 739 -26.10 -8.01 14.04
C ILE A 739 -26.90 -8.05 15.34
N LYS A 740 -26.96 -6.94 16.09
CA LYS A 740 -27.70 -6.87 17.36
C LYS A 740 -29.10 -6.26 17.25
N GLY A 741 -29.47 -5.77 16.06
CA GLY A 741 -30.83 -5.31 15.76
C GLY A 741 -31.20 -3.98 16.43
N LEU A 742 -30.21 -3.17 16.81
CA LEU A 742 -30.44 -1.86 17.42
C LEU A 742 -30.69 -0.79 16.34
N SER A 743 -31.46 0.25 16.67
CA SER A 743 -31.48 1.47 15.87
C SER A 743 -30.13 2.20 15.93
N GLU A 744 -29.91 3.16 15.03
CA GLU A 744 -28.67 3.97 15.04
C GLU A 744 -28.53 4.76 16.35
N ASP A 745 -29.62 5.36 16.84
CA ASP A 745 -29.63 6.12 18.10
C ASP A 745 -29.33 5.22 19.32
N GLU A 746 -29.93 4.02 19.38
CA GLU A 746 -29.64 3.04 20.43
C GLU A 746 -28.21 2.52 20.36
N ALA A 747 -27.69 2.26 19.16
CA ALA A 747 -26.31 1.83 18.97
C ALA A 747 -25.33 2.89 19.47
N ILE A 748 -25.58 4.17 19.15
CA ILE A 748 -24.77 5.31 19.63
C ILE A 748 -24.86 5.42 21.15
N ALA A 749 -26.07 5.38 21.72
CA ALA A 749 -26.26 5.46 23.17
C ALA A 749 -25.54 4.31 23.90
N LEU A 750 -25.66 3.08 23.40
CA LEU A 750 -25.01 1.91 23.98
C LEU A 750 -23.48 2.01 23.90
N MET A 751 -22.94 2.32 22.72
CA MET A 751 -21.49 2.37 22.56
C MET A 751 -20.84 3.54 23.32
N SER A 752 -21.56 4.64 23.55
CA SER A 752 -21.09 5.73 24.41
C SER A 752 -21.06 5.36 25.89
N ALA A 753 -21.84 4.37 26.33
CA ALA A 753 -21.97 4.01 27.75
C ALA A 753 -21.28 2.70 28.14
N ALA A 754 -21.11 1.76 27.21
CA ALA A 754 -20.72 0.39 27.52
C ALA A 754 -19.82 -0.30 26.48
N VAL A 755 -19.24 0.47 25.54
CA VAL A 755 -18.19 -0.02 24.63
C VAL A 755 -16.91 0.76 24.91
N ASP A 756 -15.82 0.03 25.15
CA ASP A 756 -14.52 0.64 25.41
C ASP A 756 -13.72 0.73 24.11
N PHE A 757 -13.23 1.93 23.79
CA PHE A 757 -12.35 2.17 22.66
C PHE A 757 -10.92 2.37 23.16
N GLY A 758 -9.99 1.56 22.64
CA GLY A 758 -8.56 1.59 23.00
C GLY A 758 -7.67 1.68 21.78
N VAL A 759 -6.48 2.24 21.93
CA VAL A 759 -5.47 2.26 20.87
C VAL A 759 -4.85 0.87 20.75
N THR A 760 -4.82 0.31 19.54
CA THR A 760 -4.22 -1.02 19.28
C THR A 760 -2.72 -0.86 19.05
N GLN A 761 -2.36 -0.10 18.01
CA GLN A 761 -0.99 0.31 17.70
C GLN A 761 -0.98 1.64 16.95
N VAL A 762 0.17 2.32 16.97
CA VAL A 762 0.44 3.59 16.26
C VAL A 762 1.78 3.55 15.51
N VAL A 763 2.19 2.38 15.00
CA VAL A 763 3.55 2.17 14.47
C VAL A 763 3.60 1.49 13.09
N ASP A 764 2.45 1.04 12.56
CA ASP A 764 2.38 0.24 11.33
C ASP A 764 1.93 0.99 10.07
N GLY A 765 1.94 2.32 10.11
CA GLY A 765 1.35 3.14 9.06
C GLY A 765 -0.17 3.14 9.11
N ASN A 766 -0.84 1.99 9.01
CA ASN A 766 -2.29 1.92 9.20
C ASN A 766 -2.63 1.74 10.68
N TRP A 767 -2.68 2.84 11.44
CA TRP A 767 -2.88 2.80 12.89
C TRP A 767 -4.25 2.21 13.27
N GLY A 768 -4.30 1.54 14.42
CA GLY A 768 -5.46 0.78 14.86
C GLY A 768 -6.10 1.31 16.15
N VAL A 769 -7.43 1.33 16.20
CA VAL A 769 -8.24 1.54 17.41
C VAL A 769 -9.22 0.38 17.55
N HIS A 770 -9.22 -0.33 18.67
CA HIS A 770 -10.13 -1.43 18.93
C HIS A 770 -11.33 -0.98 19.77
N ALA A 771 -12.50 -1.53 19.48
CA ALA A 771 -13.73 -1.36 20.23
C ALA A 771 -14.11 -2.70 20.88
N ILE A 772 -14.26 -2.71 22.21
CA ILE A 772 -14.55 -3.91 23.01
C ILE A 772 -16.02 -3.87 23.44
N LEU A 773 -16.79 -4.86 22.99
CA LEU A 773 -18.20 -5.03 23.34
C LEU A 773 -18.38 -6.33 24.13
N SER A 774 -18.82 -6.22 25.37
CA SER A 774 -19.00 -7.37 26.24
C SER A 774 -20.26 -8.18 25.90
N LYS A 775 -20.11 -9.51 25.82
CA LYS A 775 -21.20 -10.44 25.49
C LYS A 775 -22.32 -10.42 26.52
N ARG A 776 -21.99 -10.18 27.78
CA ARG A 776 -22.93 -10.12 28.92
C ARG A 776 -24.03 -9.08 28.75
N LEU A 777 -23.80 -8.04 27.94
CA LEU A 777 -24.80 -6.99 27.68
C LEU A 777 -26.04 -7.51 26.93
N PHE A 778 -25.92 -8.66 26.27
CA PHE A 778 -27.00 -9.27 25.47
C PHE A 778 -27.52 -10.58 26.08
N GLU A 779 -27.07 -10.95 27.27
CA GLU A 779 -27.62 -12.09 27.99
C GLU A 779 -29.04 -11.78 28.47
N LYS A 780 -29.95 -12.73 28.30
CA LYS A 780 -31.32 -12.58 28.82
C LYS A 780 -31.29 -12.66 30.34
N VAL A 781 -31.47 -11.53 31.02
CA VAL A 781 -31.74 -11.51 32.45
C VAL A 781 -33.10 -12.19 32.70
N PRO A 782 -33.18 -13.24 33.56
CA PRO A 782 -34.47 -13.75 33.99
C PRO A 782 -35.23 -12.60 34.65
N ARG A 783 -36.45 -12.28 34.15
CA ARG A 783 -37.28 -11.26 34.81
C ARG A 783 -37.56 -11.74 36.24
N PRO A 784 -37.39 -10.88 37.26
CA PRO A 784 -37.72 -11.21 38.64
C PRO A 784 -39.22 -11.53 38.81
#